data_AF-A0A542CTS1-F1
#
_entry.id   AF-A0A542CTS1-F1
#
_cell.length_a   1.000
_cell.length_b   1.000
_cell.length_c   1.000
_cell.angle_alpha   90.00
_cell.angle_beta   90.00
_cell.angle_gamma   90.00
#
_symmetry.space_group_name_H-M   'P 1'
#
loop_
_entity.id
_entity.type
_entity.pdbx_description
1 polymer ?
#
loop_
_entity_poly.entity_id
_entity_poly.type
_entity_poly.pdbx_seq_one_letter_code
_entity_poly.pdbx_strand_id
1 'polypeptide(L)'
;MFVRPVRRLLVLLALLLILPALALPVQADDADRPHRERANGPERNAVAATDPPPRALAAAAGESHRHGDWRGYPRRTELRVFPEDPADKSIKLGLTPYHAIAPELNELQARSDRVSAEVIGQSTLGRDIYLVTVTAPERPFETRLQRHWRELIENNPRLAARSPWLRHAYKAPVWINANIHGDEWEGTDGALRVIEDLATSSDHATRRLLERTRIYFTVTNNPDGRVAGTRTNAAGFDINRDHITGTQPESRAMRDVAIRTQPLLMLDEHGYTGTTLIEPGTPPHGQNYEYDLYIKHAYANALGMEKAIGELGHPETARADIPFRDYAPGDWDDWPPIFTPMYAIYHGAVGHTVEIPLRVNRDAYEELPVEELRRRSSINTDVAAATIRAGVEYAETNRGDLVADQIEQFRRGHAGESQPEIPDGFVPGFGPEDRYSVEFPRAYVIPAGSGQRSAPAAARLVNHLVANDIRVERAQRPFRLAGKRYPAGSYLVDMHQAKRGLANVMLGAGKDISADVPRMYDISGWSHRLLWGASVHVVAEEKPRVWTKPVSAAAPTGGIDAAPGRDLALSLTDGADVRALNYLLGKGLEAYRGREGTVIIPAAARVAAREAAEEFGVRFRAAPAGERGPLLRTPVLAAAVAADELAVLRELGFQVRPVSTEVLDGGFDLSGVDTLFVSAGLDYRRLNERAKAEVDGFLAAGGGVVARGSTGAAFNEAAGLLAVRAVAGTGSANGVVAMTGSAGPVGSGSPAHSFVYSPYWFTDLGAGVRVEQRYAEGDPLVAGHWLGSDQGRGPEQAAGSAAVVSGTAEGGARTVLFGTEPLFRGHPKGLYAQVARAVFWAGP
;
A
#
# COMPACT_ATOMS: atom_id res chain seq x y z
N MET A 1 77.08 12.44 -1.50
CA MET A 1 78.33 13.07 -1.99
C MET A 1 78.01 13.65 -3.37
N PHE A 2 78.07 14.99 -3.49
CA PHE A 2 78.00 15.90 -4.68
C PHE A 2 77.35 15.38 -6.00
N VAL A 3 76.45 16.10 -6.68
CA VAL A 3 76.66 17.39 -7.37
C VAL A 3 75.28 17.95 -7.82
N ARG A 4 75.07 19.28 -7.68
CA ARG A 4 73.99 20.11 -8.28
C ARG A 4 74.41 20.59 -9.70
N PRO A 5 73.65 21.44 -10.42
CA PRO A 5 72.27 21.43 -10.93
C PRO A 5 72.25 21.75 -12.46
N VAL A 6 71.09 22.06 -13.06
CA VAL A 6 70.82 23.27 -13.91
C VAL A 6 69.67 23.04 -14.92
N ARG A 7 68.77 24.04 -14.89
CA ARG A 7 67.69 24.46 -15.80
C ARG A 7 67.84 24.14 -17.30
N ARG A 8 66.70 23.93 -17.98
CA ARG A 8 66.20 24.83 -19.04
C ARG A 8 64.72 24.60 -19.38
N LEU A 9 64.10 25.74 -19.66
CA LEU A 9 62.73 26.04 -20.09
C LEU A 9 62.57 25.77 -21.60
N LEU A 10 61.40 25.37 -22.07
CA LEU A 10 60.80 25.83 -23.33
C LEU A 10 59.35 25.35 -23.47
N VAL A 11 58.51 26.24 -23.99
CA VAL A 11 57.06 26.16 -24.11
C VAL A 11 56.66 26.47 -25.56
N LEU A 12 55.61 25.78 -26.03
CA LEU A 12 54.68 26.07 -27.13
C LEU A 12 55.15 25.93 -28.60
N LEU A 13 54.52 25.01 -29.36
CA LEU A 13 53.29 25.33 -30.11
C LEU A 13 52.47 24.08 -30.48
N ALA A 14 51.18 24.32 -30.74
CA ALA A 14 50.06 23.39 -30.74
C ALA A 14 49.80 22.63 -32.06
N LEU A 15 49.08 21.50 -31.95
CA LEU A 15 48.16 20.99 -32.97
C LEU A 15 47.03 20.21 -32.29
N LEU A 16 45.82 20.76 -32.36
CA LEU A 16 44.55 20.14 -31.98
C LEU A 16 44.09 19.20 -33.10
N LEU A 17 43.83 17.94 -32.75
CA LEU A 17 43.03 17.02 -33.55
C LEU A 17 41.96 16.40 -32.65
N ILE A 18 40.72 16.66 -33.05
CA ILE A 18 39.47 16.17 -32.45
C ILE A 18 39.31 14.70 -32.90
N LEU A 19 39.14 13.78 -31.94
CA LEU A 19 38.70 12.41 -32.18
C LEU A 19 37.32 12.22 -31.52
N PRO A 20 36.34 11.61 -32.19
CA PRO A 20 35.02 11.37 -31.64
C PRO A 20 35.10 10.24 -30.62
N ALA A 21 34.57 10.48 -29.42
CA ALA A 21 34.33 9.43 -28.44
C ALA A 21 33.30 8.46 -29.03
N LEU A 22 33.74 7.22 -29.25
CA LEU A 22 32.86 6.10 -29.53
C LEU A 22 31.91 5.93 -28.34
N ALA A 23 30.64 6.30 -28.54
CA ALA A 23 29.56 5.96 -27.65
C ALA A 23 29.49 4.42 -27.56
N LEU A 24 29.76 3.90 -26.37
CA LEU A 24 29.41 2.52 -26.06
C LEU A 24 27.88 2.44 -26.04
N PRO A 25 27.28 1.44 -26.70
CA PRO A 25 25.83 1.28 -26.68
C PRO A 25 25.39 0.98 -25.25
N VAL A 26 24.44 1.75 -24.75
CA VAL A 26 23.63 1.39 -23.57
C VAL A 26 22.85 0.13 -23.96
N GLN A 27 23.37 -1.05 -23.59
CA GLN A 27 22.64 -2.31 -23.60
C GLN A 27 21.43 -2.15 -22.66
N ALA A 28 20.21 -2.27 -23.18
CA ALA A 28 19.47 -3.52 -23.37
C ALA A 28 18.96 -4.10 -22.04
N ASP A 29 17.67 -4.41 -22.03
CA ASP A 29 16.89 -4.93 -20.90
C ASP A 29 17.66 -5.90 -20.01
N ASP A 30 17.46 -5.70 -18.71
CA ASP A 30 18.04 -6.37 -17.55
C ASP A 30 17.47 -7.80 -17.38
N ALA A 31 17.43 -8.57 -18.47
CA ALA A 31 16.84 -9.90 -18.55
C ALA A 31 17.72 -11.01 -17.90
N ASP A 32 18.91 -10.68 -17.41
CA ASP A 32 19.96 -11.66 -17.06
C ASP A 32 20.14 -11.91 -15.55
N ARG A 33 19.22 -11.46 -14.69
CA ARG A 33 19.13 -11.93 -13.29
C ARG A 33 17.85 -12.74 -13.08
N PRO A 34 17.86 -14.07 -13.30
CA PRO A 34 16.67 -14.93 -13.26
C PRO A 34 16.03 -15.11 -11.86
N HIS A 35 16.49 -14.38 -10.84
CA HIS A 35 16.11 -14.55 -9.43
C HIS A 35 15.35 -13.36 -8.83
N ARG A 36 15.17 -12.25 -9.56
CA ARG A 36 14.49 -11.07 -9.05
C ARG A 36 13.12 -10.91 -9.70
N GLU A 37 12.06 -11.14 -8.94
CA GLU A 37 10.79 -10.48 -9.24
C GLU A 37 11.00 -9.00 -8.97
N ARG A 38 11.15 -8.20 -10.04
CA ARG A 38 11.05 -6.74 -9.91
C ARG A 38 9.71 -6.42 -9.26
N ALA A 39 9.63 -5.43 -8.39
CA ALA A 39 8.37 -5.11 -7.75
C ALA A 39 7.40 -4.54 -8.80
N ASN A 40 6.52 -5.42 -9.31
CA ASN A 40 5.29 -5.13 -10.06
C ASN A 40 5.38 -3.93 -11.02
N GLY A 41 6.32 -3.90 -11.95
CA GLY A 41 6.35 -3.01 -13.11
C GLY A 41 5.13 -3.18 -14.04
N PRO A 42 5.21 -2.76 -15.32
CA PRO A 42 4.10 -2.89 -16.27
C PRO A 42 3.48 -4.31 -16.33
N GLU A 43 4.27 -5.34 -16.03
CA GLU A 43 3.87 -6.75 -15.98
C GLU A 43 2.71 -7.05 -15.03
N ARG A 44 2.50 -6.22 -14.01
CA ARG A 44 1.34 -6.28 -13.12
C ARG A 44 0.02 -6.25 -13.90
N ASN A 45 0.00 -5.51 -15.01
CA ASN A 45 -1.16 -5.34 -15.86
C ASN A 45 -1.21 -6.38 -17.01
N ALA A 46 -0.41 -7.46 -16.93
CA ALA A 46 -0.40 -8.49 -17.97
C ALA A 46 -1.51 -9.53 -17.78
N VAL A 47 -1.85 -9.88 -16.54
CA VAL A 47 -2.82 -10.95 -16.22
C VAL A 47 -4.14 -10.34 -15.74
N ALA A 48 -5.25 -10.74 -16.37
CA ALA A 48 -6.58 -10.34 -15.93
C ALA A 48 -6.99 -11.13 -14.67
N ALA A 49 -7.65 -10.44 -13.75
CA ALA A 49 -8.22 -11.04 -12.57
C ALA A 49 -9.37 -12.00 -12.93
N THR A 50 -9.51 -13.04 -12.13
CA THR A 50 -10.64 -13.96 -12.15
C THR A 50 -11.54 -13.69 -10.95
N ASP A 51 -12.72 -14.30 -10.93
CA ASP A 51 -13.57 -14.25 -9.74
C ASP A 51 -12.85 -14.91 -8.56
N PRO A 52 -12.77 -14.23 -7.40
CA PRO A 52 -12.25 -14.87 -6.21
C PRO A 52 -13.16 -16.07 -5.88
N PRO A 53 -12.61 -17.18 -5.38
CA PRO A 53 -13.42 -18.33 -5.02
C PRO A 53 -14.53 -17.89 -4.05
N PRO A 54 -15.76 -18.42 -4.19
CA PRO A 54 -16.87 -18.04 -3.33
C PRO A 54 -16.47 -18.27 -1.87
N ARG A 55 -16.86 -17.34 -0.97
CA ARG A 55 -16.62 -17.45 0.48
C ARG A 55 -17.18 -18.79 0.99
N ALA A 56 -16.32 -19.80 1.07
CA ALA A 56 -16.72 -21.16 1.39
C ALA A 56 -16.95 -21.35 2.90
N LEU A 57 -16.47 -20.43 3.73
CA LEU A 57 -16.59 -20.52 5.17
C LEU A 57 -17.44 -19.35 5.66
N ALA A 58 -18.62 -19.66 6.21
CA ALA A 58 -19.41 -18.70 6.94
C ALA A 58 -18.52 -18.03 7.99
N ALA A 59 -18.54 -16.69 8.05
CA ALA A 59 -17.89 -15.96 9.13
C ALA A 59 -18.42 -16.52 10.45
N ALA A 60 -17.58 -17.27 11.18
CA ALA A 60 -17.87 -17.58 12.56
C ALA A 60 -17.74 -16.26 13.32
N ALA A 61 -18.88 -15.58 13.48
CA ALA A 61 -18.96 -14.40 14.30
C ALA A 61 -18.62 -14.77 15.75
N GLY A 62 -17.41 -14.41 16.19
CA GLY A 62 -17.19 -13.97 17.56
C GLY A 62 -16.74 -14.98 18.61
N GLU A 63 -15.58 -15.61 18.47
CA GLU A 63 -14.99 -16.36 19.61
C GLU A 63 -13.65 -15.86 20.18
N SER A 64 -12.90 -14.97 19.54
CA SER A 64 -11.54 -14.64 20.03
C SER A 64 -11.30 -13.23 20.57
N HIS A 65 -12.37 -12.43 20.76
CA HIS A 65 -12.28 -11.15 21.48
C HIS A 65 -12.84 -11.24 22.91
N ARG A 66 -12.77 -12.41 23.57
CA ARG A 66 -13.39 -12.60 24.88
C ARG A 66 -12.55 -12.15 26.07
N HIS A 67 -11.28 -11.78 25.88
CA HIS A 67 -10.40 -11.47 27.00
C HIS A 67 -9.93 -10.02 26.95
N GLY A 68 -10.57 -9.21 27.81
CA GLY A 68 -10.13 -7.85 28.06
C GLY A 68 -8.67 -7.83 28.50
N ASP A 69 -7.99 -6.78 28.06
CA ASP A 69 -6.56 -6.52 28.17
C ASP A 69 -6.05 -6.41 29.63
N TRP A 70 -6.94 -6.58 30.62
CA TRP A 70 -6.64 -6.60 32.05
C TRP A 70 -6.14 -7.95 32.57
N ARG A 71 -6.26 -9.03 31.80
CA ARG A 71 -5.69 -10.33 32.18
C ARG A 71 -4.16 -10.28 32.04
N GLY A 72 -3.49 -10.89 33.01
CA GLY A 72 -2.06 -11.15 32.95
C GLY A 72 -1.71 -12.13 31.83
N TYR A 73 -0.42 -12.43 31.65
CA TYR A 73 0.05 -13.49 30.76
C TYR A 73 0.36 -14.76 31.57
N PRO A 74 0.06 -15.96 31.05
CA PRO A 74 -0.47 -16.23 29.72
C PRO A 74 -1.99 -15.99 29.62
N ARG A 75 -2.44 -15.57 28.43
CA ARG A 75 -3.85 -15.47 28.04
C ARG A 75 -4.20 -16.68 27.19
N ARG A 76 -4.76 -17.71 27.81
CA ARG A 76 -5.13 -18.94 27.10
C ARG A 76 -6.45 -18.76 26.37
N THR A 77 -6.45 -19.06 25.08
CA THR A 77 -7.64 -19.10 24.22
C THR A 77 -7.69 -20.48 23.57
N GLU A 78 -8.85 -21.13 23.61
CA GLU A 78 -9.08 -22.33 22.80
C GLU A 78 -9.29 -21.89 21.35
N LEU A 79 -8.32 -22.18 20.50
CA LEU A 79 -8.36 -21.81 19.09
C LEU A 79 -9.27 -22.75 18.31
N ARG A 80 -10.02 -22.19 17.35
CA ARG A 80 -10.84 -22.93 16.40
C ARG A 80 -9.96 -23.88 15.59
N VAL A 81 -10.28 -25.17 15.63
CA VAL A 81 -9.65 -26.18 14.78
C VAL A 81 -10.40 -26.25 13.45
N PHE A 82 -9.65 -26.15 12.35
CA PHE A 82 -10.20 -26.29 11.01
C PHE A 82 -10.16 -27.75 10.57
N PRO A 83 -11.09 -28.21 9.70
CA PRO A 83 -11.02 -29.54 9.11
C PRO A 83 -9.70 -29.74 8.34
N GLU A 84 -9.24 -30.99 8.27
CA GLU A 84 -8.10 -31.35 7.43
C GLU A 84 -8.34 -30.95 5.98
N ASP A 85 -7.36 -30.27 5.40
CA ASP A 85 -7.35 -29.85 4.00
C ASP A 85 -6.18 -30.53 3.28
N PRO A 86 -6.40 -31.65 2.59
CA PRO A 86 -5.33 -32.35 1.87
C PRO A 86 -4.83 -31.58 0.64
N ALA A 87 -5.51 -30.50 0.23
CA ALA A 87 -5.10 -29.64 -0.87
C ALA A 87 -4.13 -28.53 -0.44
N ASP A 88 -3.88 -28.37 0.87
CA ASP A 88 -2.92 -27.39 1.38
C ASP A 88 -1.52 -27.64 0.78
N LYS A 89 -1.06 -26.67 -0.01
CA LYS A 89 0.19 -26.77 -0.78
C LYS A 89 1.42 -26.94 0.11
N SER A 90 1.38 -26.53 1.38
CA SER A 90 2.49 -26.71 2.33
C SER A 90 2.80 -28.18 2.65
N ILE A 91 1.83 -29.09 2.51
CA ILE A 91 1.98 -30.53 2.81
C ILE A 91 3.06 -31.18 1.93
N LYS A 92 3.12 -30.81 0.65
CA LYS A 92 4.13 -31.35 -0.29
C LYS A 92 5.55 -31.04 0.19
N LEU A 93 5.74 -29.85 0.78
CA LEU A 93 7.01 -29.34 1.30
C LEU A 93 7.39 -29.97 2.65
N GLY A 94 6.53 -30.79 3.25
CA GLY A 94 6.76 -31.36 4.59
C GLY A 94 6.65 -30.33 5.70
N LEU A 95 5.95 -29.22 5.45
CA LEU A 95 5.71 -28.14 6.41
C LEU A 95 4.34 -28.29 7.07
N THR A 96 4.13 -27.53 8.14
CA THR A 96 2.90 -27.55 8.94
C THR A 96 1.73 -26.99 8.13
N PRO A 97 0.69 -27.80 7.82
CA PRO A 97 -0.49 -27.31 7.12
C PRO A 97 -1.34 -26.40 8.02
N TYR A 98 -2.10 -25.49 7.41
CA TYR A 98 -2.85 -24.48 8.13
C TYR A 98 -3.79 -25.06 9.21
N HIS A 99 -4.47 -26.17 8.89
CA HIS A 99 -5.40 -26.83 9.81
C HIS A 99 -4.71 -27.43 11.05
N ALA A 100 -3.40 -27.70 11.00
CA ALA A 100 -2.62 -28.25 12.11
C ALA A 100 -2.06 -27.19 13.07
N ILE A 101 -1.97 -25.92 12.64
CA ILE A 101 -1.42 -24.81 13.45
C ILE A 101 -2.21 -24.62 14.76
N ALA A 102 -3.54 -24.55 14.69
CA ALA A 102 -4.37 -24.33 15.88
C ALA A 102 -4.27 -25.48 16.91
N PRO A 103 -4.36 -26.77 16.53
CA PRO A 103 -4.06 -27.89 17.41
C PRO A 103 -2.72 -27.79 18.14
N GLU A 104 -1.64 -27.49 17.42
CA GLU A 104 -0.29 -27.36 17.98
C GLU A 104 -0.20 -26.23 19.00
N LEU A 105 -0.75 -25.05 18.68
CA LEU A 105 -0.80 -23.91 19.59
C LEU A 105 -1.69 -24.17 20.81
N ASN A 106 -2.80 -24.89 20.67
CA ASN A 106 -3.66 -25.30 21.78
C ASN A 106 -2.91 -26.25 22.73
N GLU A 107 -2.19 -27.23 22.20
CA GLU A 107 -1.35 -28.13 23.00
C GLU A 107 -0.24 -27.36 23.73
N LEU A 108 0.46 -26.47 23.02
CA LEU A 108 1.54 -25.69 23.60
C LEU A 108 1.07 -24.76 24.72
N GLN A 109 -0.08 -24.11 24.54
CA GLN A 109 -0.75 -23.33 25.59
C GLN A 109 -1.10 -24.19 26.82
N ALA A 110 -1.47 -25.46 26.65
CA ALA A 110 -1.82 -26.34 27.76
C ALA A 110 -0.59 -26.71 28.61
N ARG A 111 0.54 -27.01 27.96
CA ARG A 111 1.77 -27.49 28.62
C ARG A 111 2.75 -26.39 29.04
N SER A 112 2.61 -25.15 28.56
CA SER A 112 3.45 -24.01 28.93
C SER A 112 2.65 -22.90 29.62
N ASP A 113 3.27 -22.22 30.58
CA ASP A 113 2.75 -21.01 31.22
C ASP A 113 3.26 -19.72 30.55
N ARG A 114 3.96 -19.82 29.41
CA ARG A 114 4.58 -18.70 28.71
C ARG A 114 3.88 -18.29 27.43
N VAL A 115 2.94 -19.11 26.94
CA VAL A 115 2.34 -18.98 25.61
C VAL A 115 0.90 -18.50 25.72
N SER A 116 0.57 -17.50 24.91
CA SER A 116 -0.79 -17.02 24.69
C SER A 116 -1.05 -17.00 23.19
N ALA A 117 -2.10 -17.66 22.72
CA ALA A 117 -2.50 -17.57 21.31
C ALA A 117 -3.86 -16.86 21.22
N GLU A 118 -3.94 -15.87 20.34
CA GLU A 118 -5.14 -15.05 20.12
C GLU A 118 -5.44 -14.99 18.61
N VAL A 119 -6.71 -14.91 18.22
CA VAL A 119 -7.07 -14.58 16.84
C VAL A 119 -7.23 -13.07 16.72
N ILE A 120 -6.46 -12.45 15.83
CA ILE A 120 -6.39 -11.00 15.64
C ILE A 120 -7.20 -10.49 14.45
N GLY A 121 -7.69 -11.40 13.61
CA GLY A 121 -8.47 -11.09 12.43
C GLY A 121 -8.79 -12.37 11.66
N GLN A 122 -9.49 -12.20 10.54
CA GLN A 122 -9.77 -13.28 9.61
C GLN A 122 -9.35 -12.85 8.20
N SER A 123 -8.88 -13.81 7.43
CA SER A 123 -8.57 -13.63 6.01
C SER A 123 -9.82 -13.39 5.17
N THR A 124 -9.63 -13.08 3.90
CA THR A 124 -10.71 -12.89 2.91
C THR A 124 -11.69 -14.08 2.86
N LEU A 125 -11.20 -15.31 2.95
CA LEU A 125 -12.00 -16.56 2.98
C LEU A 125 -12.39 -17.01 4.40
N GLY A 126 -12.07 -16.24 5.45
CA GLY A 126 -12.53 -16.50 6.82
C GLY A 126 -11.62 -17.42 7.65
N ARG A 127 -10.36 -17.63 7.25
CA ARG A 127 -9.33 -18.31 8.06
C ARG A 127 -8.84 -17.38 9.16
N ASP A 128 -8.62 -17.93 10.35
CA ASP A 128 -8.14 -17.16 11.51
C ASP A 128 -6.67 -16.77 11.35
N ILE A 129 -6.36 -15.51 11.68
CA ILE A 129 -5.00 -14.99 11.76
C ILE A 129 -4.56 -15.03 13.22
N TYR A 130 -3.53 -15.83 13.52
CA TYR A 130 -3.07 -16.07 14.89
C TYR A 130 -1.93 -15.12 15.29
N LEU A 131 -2.07 -14.49 16.45
CA LEU A 131 -0.97 -13.84 17.16
C LEU A 131 -0.59 -14.67 18.38
N VAL A 132 0.64 -15.15 18.43
CA VAL A 132 1.20 -15.87 19.58
C VAL A 132 2.09 -14.93 20.38
N THR A 133 1.82 -14.76 21.67
CA THR A 133 2.69 -14.03 22.61
C THR A 133 3.46 -15.01 23.47
N VAL A 134 4.78 -14.92 23.45
CA VAL A 134 5.69 -15.68 24.31
C VAL A 134 6.39 -14.73 25.29
N THR A 135 6.15 -14.91 26.59
CA THR A 135 6.76 -14.10 27.65
C THR A 135 6.71 -14.84 29.00
N ALA A 136 7.56 -14.45 29.96
CA ALA A 136 7.46 -14.97 31.32
C ALA A 136 6.11 -14.57 31.94
N PRO A 137 5.49 -15.43 32.78
CA PRO A 137 4.18 -15.15 33.37
C PRO A 137 4.11 -13.75 33.99
N GLU A 138 2.99 -13.09 33.78
CA GLU A 138 2.73 -11.76 34.30
C GLU A 138 1.39 -11.72 35.01
N ARG A 139 1.36 -11.10 36.18
CA ARG A 139 0.13 -10.81 36.90
C ARG A 139 -0.62 -9.67 36.20
N PRO A 140 -1.95 -9.57 36.38
CA PRO A 140 -2.76 -8.48 35.86
C PRO A 140 -2.19 -7.06 36.07
N PHE A 141 -1.55 -6.80 37.23
CA PHE A 141 -0.97 -5.48 37.49
C PHE A 141 0.34 -5.24 36.74
N GLU A 142 1.17 -6.27 36.52
CA GLU A 142 2.41 -6.16 35.75
C GLU A 142 2.06 -5.84 34.30
N THR A 143 1.08 -6.54 33.73
CA THR A 143 0.59 -6.25 32.38
C THR A 143 0.03 -4.84 32.23
N ARG A 144 -0.73 -4.35 33.23
CA ARG A 144 -1.21 -2.95 33.26
C ARG A 144 -0.06 -1.95 33.35
N LEU A 145 0.99 -2.24 34.11
CA LEU A 145 2.15 -1.37 34.24
C LEU A 145 2.94 -1.26 32.93
N GLN A 146 3.13 -2.38 32.23
CA GLN A 146 3.75 -2.39 30.90
C GLN A 146 2.91 -1.58 29.89
N ARG A 147 1.57 -1.72 29.91
CA ARG A 147 0.68 -0.87 29.08
C ARG A 147 0.85 0.61 29.42
N HIS A 148 0.87 0.95 30.71
CA HIS A 148 1.04 2.33 31.15
C HIS A 148 2.37 2.92 30.66
N TRP A 149 3.47 2.15 30.70
CA TRP A 149 4.75 2.60 30.15
C TRP A 149 4.72 2.77 28.64
N ARG A 150 4.11 1.84 27.89
CA ARG A 150 3.88 2.00 26.44
C ARG A 150 3.15 3.32 26.14
N GLU A 151 2.02 3.54 26.80
CA GLU A 151 1.24 4.79 26.67
C GLU A 151 2.03 6.02 27.09
N LEU A 152 2.86 5.93 28.12
CA LEU A 152 3.71 7.02 28.59
C LEU A 152 4.80 7.37 27.57
N ILE A 153 5.44 6.38 26.95
CA ILE A 153 6.45 6.54 25.89
C ILE A 153 5.85 7.37 24.74
N GLU A 154 4.65 7.04 24.30
CA GLU A 154 4.02 7.72 23.16
C GLU A 154 3.35 9.06 23.52
N ASN A 155 2.66 9.13 24.67
CA ASN A 155 1.84 10.30 25.02
C ASN A 155 2.60 11.36 25.84
N ASN A 156 3.64 10.96 26.56
CA ASN A 156 4.48 11.88 27.33
C ASN A 156 5.96 11.43 27.35
N PRO A 157 6.63 11.41 26.18
CA PRO A 157 7.99 10.90 26.03
C PRO A 157 9.00 11.63 26.92
N ARG A 158 8.79 12.91 27.24
CA ARG A 158 9.65 13.67 28.16
C ARG A 158 9.62 13.11 29.59
N LEU A 159 8.46 12.67 30.05
CA LEU A 159 8.33 12.01 31.35
C LEU A 159 8.84 10.57 31.28
N ALA A 160 8.57 9.85 30.18
CA ALA A 160 9.11 8.51 29.94
C ALA A 160 10.66 8.48 30.04
N ALA A 161 11.34 9.43 29.36
CA ALA A 161 12.79 9.56 29.35
C ALA A 161 13.41 9.71 30.75
N ARG A 162 12.67 10.28 31.70
CA ARG A 162 13.12 10.53 33.08
C ARG A 162 12.80 9.40 34.04
N SER A 163 12.07 8.37 33.61
CA SER A 163 11.64 7.27 34.48
C SER A 163 12.71 6.18 34.60
N PRO A 164 13.41 6.06 35.75
CA PRO A 164 14.39 4.99 35.95
C PRO A 164 13.71 3.61 35.96
N TRP A 165 12.50 3.52 36.50
CA TRP A 165 11.73 2.29 36.55
C TRP A 165 11.36 1.77 35.16
N LEU A 166 10.94 2.65 34.25
CA LEU A 166 10.63 2.26 32.87
C LEU A 166 11.88 1.69 32.19
N ARG A 167 13.01 2.40 32.27
CA ARG A 167 14.28 1.97 31.67
C ARG A 167 14.71 0.56 32.12
N HIS A 168 14.45 0.22 33.39
CA HIS A 168 14.85 -1.07 33.95
C HIS A 168 13.80 -2.18 33.80
N ALA A 169 12.51 -1.86 33.91
CA ALA A 169 11.45 -2.87 34.05
C ALA A 169 10.50 -2.98 32.84
N TYR A 170 10.52 -2.03 31.89
CA TYR A 170 9.74 -2.17 30.65
C TYR A 170 10.26 -3.36 29.84
N LYS A 171 9.39 -4.31 29.50
CA LYS A 171 9.75 -5.46 28.68
C LYS A 171 9.86 -5.03 27.22
N ALA A 172 10.87 -5.51 26.49
CA ALA A 172 11.05 -5.25 25.07
C ALA A 172 9.93 -5.92 24.24
N PRO A 173 9.02 -5.19 23.57
CA PRO A 173 8.14 -5.79 22.58
C PRO A 173 8.93 -6.09 21.28
N VAL A 174 8.95 -7.35 20.86
CA VAL A 174 9.53 -7.80 19.58
C VAL A 174 8.43 -8.45 18.77
N TRP A 175 8.30 -8.12 17.49
CA TRP A 175 7.27 -8.68 16.62
C TRP A 175 7.89 -9.40 15.43
N ILE A 176 7.47 -10.64 15.21
CA ILE A 176 7.83 -11.48 14.07
C ILE A 176 6.56 -11.66 13.24
N ASN A 177 6.61 -11.29 11.97
CA ASN A 177 5.55 -11.54 10.99
C ASN A 177 6.04 -12.59 9.99
N ALA A 178 5.23 -13.61 9.74
CA ALA A 178 5.59 -14.68 8.81
C ALA A 178 4.50 -14.88 7.75
N ASN A 179 4.93 -15.29 6.55
CA ASN A 179 4.06 -15.77 5.49
C ASN A 179 3.01 -14.72 5.05
N ILE A 180 3.48 -13.48 4.85
CA ILE A 180 2.69 -12.39 4.23
C ILE A 180 2.45 -12.65 2.75
N HIS A 181 3.41 -13.25 2.06
CA HIS A 181 3.19 -13.90 0.78
C HIS A 181 2.86 -15.37 1.03
N GLY A 182 1.75 -15.84 0.48
CA GLY A 182 1.23 -17.16 0.79
C GLY A 182 2.14 -18.31 0.33
N ASP A 183 2.80 -18.15 -0.82
CA ASP A 183 3.73 -19.12 -1.41
C ASP A 183 5.17 -19.03 -0.86
N GLU A 184 5.36 -18.41 0.30
CA GLU A 184 6.61 -18.32 1.06
C GLU A 184 6.36 -18.92 2.46
N TRP A 185 6.48 -20.25 2.57
CA TRP A 185 5.87 -21.00 3.68
C TRP A 185 6.73 -21.09 4.94
N GLU A 186 8.05 -21.13 4.81
CA GLU A 186 8.97 -21.60 5.86
C GLU A 186 9.11 -20.66 7.05
N GLY A 187 8.83 -19.36 6.88
CA GLY A 187 8.80 -18.41 8.00
C GLY A 187 7.80 -18.83 9.09
N THR A 188 6.69 -19.47 8.72
CA THR A 188 5.69 -20.00 9.67
C THR A 188 6.28 -21.11 10.54
N ASP A 189 6.92 -22.09 9.93
CA ASP A 189 7.51 -23.24 10.63
C ASP A 189 8.76 -22.82 11.44
N GLY A 190 9.52 -21.85 10.94
CA GLY A 190 10.62 -21.21 11.69
C GLY A 190 10.10 -20.51 12.95
N ALA A 191 8.99 -19.76 12.83
CA ALA A 191 8.33 -19.13 13.97
C ALA A 191 7.77 -20.17 14.96
N LEU A 192 7.07 -21.21 14.51
CA LEU A 192 6.54 -22.29 15.37
C LEU A 192 7.65 -22.97 16.17
N ARG A 193 8.78 -23.29 15.52
CA ARG A 193 9.97 -23.86 16.18
C ARG A 193 10.52 -22.95 17.27
N VAL A 194 10.65 -21.65 17.00
CA VAL A 194 11.14 -20.69 18.00
C VAL A 194 10.14 -20.54 19.15
N ILE A 195 8.84 -20.50 18.85
CA ILE A 195 7.78 -20.46 19.87
C ILE A 195 7.89 -21.68 20.80
N GLU A 196 8.00 -22.90 20.25
CA GLU A 196 8.11 -24.13 21.03
C GLU A 196 9.37 -24.13 21.93
N ASP A 197 10.52 -23.76 21.36
CA ASP A 197 11.80 -23.72 22.09
C ASP A 197 11.74 -22.74 23.28
N LEU A 198 11.22 -21.53 23.06
CA LEU A 198 11.09 -20.53 24.13
C LEU A 198 10.06 -20.95 25.19
N ALA A 199 8.99 -21.61 24.76
CA ALA A 199 7.92 -22.07 25.62
C ALA A 199 8.34 -23.24 26.54
N THR A 200 9.24 -24.11 26.07
CA THR A 200 9.60 -25.36 26.74
C THR A 200 11.01 -25.36 27.35
N SER A 201 11.90 -24.46 26.93
CA SER A 201 13.27 -24.40 27.43
C SER A 201 13.33 -24.18 28.95
N SER A 202 14.18 -24.99 29.59
CA SER A 202 14.55 -24.87 31.00
C SER A 202 15.79 -24.00 31.23
N ASP A 203 16.36 -23.42 30.18
CA ASP A 203 17.63 -22.70 30.26
C ASP A 203 17.47 -21.37 30.98
N HIS A 204 18.44 -21.05 31.82
CA HIS A 204 18.42 -19.79 32.56
C HIS A 204 18.51 -18.58 31.63
N ALA A 205 19.19 -18.69 30.50
CA ALA A 205 19.27 -17.62 29.50
C ALA A 205 17.88 -17.32 28.92
N THR A 206 17.14 -18.34 28.49
CA THR A 206 15.77 -18.21 27.95
C THR A 206 14.79 -17.64 28.98
N ARG A 207 14.87 -18.06 30.25
CA ARG A 207 14.00 -17.49 31.30
C ARG A 207 14.27 -15.99 31.50
N ARG A 208 15.55 -15.59 31.60
CA ARG A 208 15.92 -14.16 31.73
C ARG A 208 15.47 -13.34 30.52
N LEU A 209 15.62 -13.88 29.31
CA LEU A 209 15.14 -13.26 28.09
C LEU A 209 13.63 -12.95 28.23
N LEU A 210 12.81 -13.95 28.55
CA LEU A 210 11.35 -13.80 28.62
C LEU A 210 10.85 -12.98 29.83
N GLU A 211 11.67 -12.83 30.88
CA GLU A 211 11.42 -11.87 31.97
C GLU A 211 11.57 -10.42 31.50
N ARG A 212 12.30 -10.18 30.41
CA ARG A 212 12.68 -8.86 29.92
C ARG A 212 12.14 -8.54 28.52
N THR A 213 11.54 -9.51 27.84
CA THR A 213 10.94 -9.36 26.51
C THR A 213 9.50 -9.90 26.46
N ARG A 214 8.73 -9.37 25.51
CA ARG A 214 7.47 -9.95 25.04
C ARG A 214 7.60 -10.14 23.54
N ILE A 215 7.59 -11.38 23.10
CA ILE A 215 7.80 -11.72 21.70
C ILE A 215 6.44 -12.10 21.11
N TYR A 216 6.05 -11.41 20.05
CA TYR A 216 4.79 -11.58 19.35
C TYR A 216 5.05 -12.20 17.98
N PHE A 217 4.30 -13.24 17.63
CA PHE A 217 4.43 -13.94 16.35
C PHE A 217 3.10 -13.91 15.61
N THR A 218 3.05 -13.24 14.46
CA THR A 218 2.00 -13.52 13.47
C THR A 218 2.43 -14.76 12.71
N VAL A 219 1.87 -15.92 13.08
CA VAL A 219 2.32 -17.24 12.58
C VAL A 219 2.08 -17.40 11.08
N THR A 220 0.93 -16.91 10.59
CA THR A 220 0.62 -16.82 9.16
C THR A 220 -0.22 -15.57 8.93
N ASN A 221 0.29 -14.68 8.11
CA ASN A 221 -0.35 -13.42 7.75
C ASN A 221 -1.37 -13.62 6.61
N ASN A 222 -0.99 -14.40 5.59
CA ASN A 222 -1.82 -14.73 4.43
C ASN A 222 -2.19 -16.23 4.39
N PRO A 223 -3.06 -16.71 5.29
CA PRO A 223 -3.40 -18.13 5.35
C PRO A 223 -4.17 -18.61 4.10
N ASP A 224 -4.86 -17.71 3.39
CA ASP A 224 -5.55 -18.06 2.15
C ASP A 224 -4.57 -18.36 1.01
N GLY A 225 -3.59 -17.46 0.81
CA GLY A 225 -2.52 -17.69 -0.15
C GLY A 225 -1.65 -18.88 0.24
N ARG A 226 -1.41 -19.11 1.55
CA ARG A 226 -0.65 -20.26 2.05
C ARG A 226 -1.23 -21.59 1.58
N VAL A 227 -2.52 -21.78 1.82
CA VAL A 227 -3.21 -23.02 1.43
C VAL A 227 -3.23 -23.17 -0.09
N ALA A 228 -3.49 -22.08 -0.82
CA ALA A 228 -3.56 -22.08 -2.28
C ALA A 228 -2.19 -22.17 -2.99
N GLY A 229 -1.10 -21.86 -2.29
CA GLY A 229 0.23 -21.69 -2.86
C GLY A 229 0.33 -20.50 -3.80
N THR A 230 -0.28 -19.37 -3.43
CA THR A 230 -0.24 -18.11 -4.17
C THR A 230 0.41 -17.01 -3.33
N ARG A 231 1.22 -16.17 -3.98
CA ARG A 231 1.79 -14.96 -3.34
C ARG A 231 0.72 -14.06 -2.73
N THR A 232 -0.29 -13.74 -3.54
CA THR A 232 -1.37 -12.84 -3.18
C THR A 232 -2.40 -13.51 -2.26
N ASN A 233 -3.22 -12.69 -1.59
CA ASN A 233 -4.37 -13.20 -0.84
C ASN A 233 -5.50 -13.66 -1.77
N ALA A 234 -6.59 -14.20 -1.22
CA ALA A 234 -7.72 -14.66 -2.04
C ALA A 234 -8.45 -13.55 -2.81
N ALA A 235 -8.22 -12.27 -2.49
CA ALA A 235 -8.71 -11.13 -3.27
C ALA A 235 -7.74 -10.71 -4.40
N GLY A 236 -6.60 -11.39 -4.56
CA GLY A 236 -5.58 -11.10 -5.56
C GLY A 236 -4.66 -9.93 -5.21
N PHE A 237 -4.64 -9.47 -3.96
CA PHE A 237 -3.76 -8.40 -3.51
C PHE A 237 -2.43 -8.93 -2.98
N ASP A 238 -1.34 -8.26 -3.34
CA ASP A 238 -0.07 -8.38 -2.64
C ASP A 238 -0.18 -7.58 -1.32
N ILE A 239 -0.24 -8.29 -0.19
CA ILE A 239 -0.44 -7.70 1.14
C ILE A 239 0.76 -6.84 1.54
N ASN A 240 1.98 -7.21 1.10
CA ASN A 240 3.20 -6.45 1.34
C ASN A 240 3.28 -5.21 0.42
N ARG A 241 2.17 -4.77 -0.16
CA ARG A 241 2.02 -3.51 -0.90
C ARG A 241 0.80 -2.70 -0.43
N ASP A 242 0.11 -3.15 0.62
CA ASP A 242 -1.17 -2.60 1.06
C ASP A 242 -1.12 -1.92 2.45
N HIS A 243 -0.07 -2.07 3.26
CA HIS A 243 -0.09 -1.68 4.69
C HIS A 243 -0.66 -0.29 4.97
N ILE A 244 -0.10 0.73 4.34
CA ILE A 244 -0.52 2.12 4.52
C ILE A 244 -1.87 2.42 3.85
N THR A 245 -2.33 1.66 2.86
CA THR A 245 -3.67 1.83 2.28
C THR A 245 -4.72 1.15 3.16
N GLY A 246 -4.38 -0.02 3.69
CA GLY A 246 -5.21 -0.88 4.52
C GLY A 246 -6.51 -1.28 3.83
N THR A 247 -6.44 -1.74 2.58
CA THR A 247 -7.61 -2.23 1.84
C THR A 247 -7.98 -3.65 2.25
N GLN A 248 -6.99 -4.49 2.58
CA GLN A 248 -7.17 -5.90 2.90
C GLN A 248 -7.37 -6.13 4.41
N PRO A 249 -8.17 -7.14 4.82
CA PRO A 249 -8.36 -7.46 6.23
C PRO A 249 -7.05 -7.91 6.90
N GLU A 250 -6.18 -8.62 6.19
CA GLU A 250 -4.87 -9.07 6.69
C GLU A 250 -3.96 -7.87 7.03
N SER A 251 -3.84 -6.89 6.13
CA SER A 251 -3.06 -5.65 6.36
C SER A 251 -3.59 -4.84 7.56
N ARG A 252 -4.92 -4.77 7.73
CA ARG A 252 -5.52 -4.09 8.90
C ARG A 252 -5.20 -4.80 10.20
N ALA A 253 -5.22 -6.13 10.22
CA ALA A 253 -4.84 -6.91 11.40
C ALA A 253 -3.38 -6.64 11.78
N MET A 254 -2.47 -6.59 10.81
CA MET A 254 -1.05 -6.28 11.08
C MET A 254 -0.82 -4.85 11.55
N ARG A 255 -1.51 -3.87 10.96
CA ARG A 255 -1.52 -2.49 11.46
C ARG A 255 -1.91 -2.45 12.93
N ASP A 256 -2.97 -3.16 13.30
CA ASP A 256 -3.46 -3.20 14.67
C ASP A 256 -2.49 -3.92 15.61
N VAL A 257 -1.74 -4.92 15.13
CA VAL A 257 -0.61 -5.52 15.88
C VAL A 257 0.48 -4.48 16.12
N ALA A 258 0.98 -3.81 15.08
CA ALA A 258 2.04 -2.80 15.21
C ALA A 258 1.67 -1.70 16.22
N ILE A 259 0.43 -1.21 16.16
CA ILE A 259 -0.08 -0.19 17.11
C ILE A 259 -0.21 -0.78 18.52
N ARG A 260 -0.81 -1.96 18.66
CA ARG A 260 -1.06 -2.58 19.97
C ARG A 260 0.24 -2.99 20.68
N THR A 261 1.22 -3.50 19.95
CA THR A 261 2.46 -4.01 20.54
C THR A 261 3.53 -2.93 20.68
N GLN A 262 3.51 -1.90 19.82
CA GLN A 262 4.52 -0.84 19.76
C GLN A 262 5.95 -1.43 19.77
N PRO A 263 6.28 -2.29 18.78
CA PRO A 263 7.50 -3.09 18.81
C PRO A 263 8.74 -2.21 18.78
N LEU A 264 9.81 -2.67 19.43
CA LEU A 264 11.15 -2.09 19.32
C LEU A 264 11.91 -2.70 18.13
N LEU A 265 11.61 -3.95 17.81
CA LEU A 265 12.16 -4.69 16.69
C LEU A 265 11.02 -5.43 15.97
N MET A 266 11.05 -5.40 14.65
CA MET A 266 10.13 -6.11 13.78
C MET A 266 10.89 -6.89 12.71
N LEU A 267 10.62 -8.19 12.55
CA LEU A 267 11.12 -9.00 11.45
C LEU A 267 9.95 -9.49 10.60
N ASP A 268 10.02 -9.30 9.29
CA ASP A 268 9.12 -9.90 8.29
C ASP A 268 9.87 -11.02 7.56
N GLU A 269 9.42 -12.26 7.73
CA GLU A 269 10.05 -13.45 7.14
C GLU A 269 9.41 -13.78 5.77
N HIS A 270 10.25 -13.75 4.74
CA HIS A 270 9.94 -13.86 3.31
C HIS A 270 10.80 -14.91 2.59
N GLY A 271 10.53 -15.15 1.30
CA GLY A 271 11.41 -15.84 0.35
C GLY A 271 11.11 -15.46 -1.11
N TYR A 272 11.99 -15.62 -2.10
CA TYR A 272 13.33 -16.15 -2.04
C TYR A 272 14.23 -15.38 -2.99
N THR A 273 15.43 -15.05 -2.55
CA THR A 273 16.39 -14.23 -3.31
C THR A 273 17.63 -15.00 -3.79
N GLY A 274 17.68 -16.32 -3.60
CA GLY A 274 18.82 -17.18 -3.94
C GLY A 274 19.92 -17.18 -2.89
N THR A 275 20.31 -15.98 -2.41
CA THR A 275 21.11 -15.75 -1.20
C THR A 275 20.20 -15.12 -0.16
N THR A 276 20.37 -15.45 1.13
CA THR A 276 19.58 -14.79 2.18
C THR A 276 19.77 -13.28 2.12
N LEU A 277 18.70 -12.49 2.01
CA LEU A 277 18.77 -11.03 2.05
C LEU A 277 18.25 -10.54 3.41
N ILE A 278 18.97 -9.60 4.02
CA ILE A 278 18.65 -9.05 5.35
C ILE A 278 18.78 -7.53 5.29
N GLU A 279 17.66 -6.81 5.42
CA GLU A 279 17.66 -5.34 5.48
C GLU A 279 18.52 -4.81 6.64
N PRO A 280 19.13 -3.61 6.55
CA PRO A 280 18.61 -2.38 5.93
C PRO A 280 18.70 -2.28 4.39
N GLY A 281 17.81 -1.47 3.82
CA GLY A 281 17.67 -1.22 2.38
C GLY A 281 18.72 -0.27 1.79
N THR A 282 18.75 -0.17 0.46
CA THR A 282 19.49 0.88 -0.29
C THR A 282 18.71 2.19 -0.28
N PRO A 283 19.33 3.36 -0.55
CA PRO A 283 18.59 4.56 -0.88
C PRO A 283 17.72 4.36 -2.14
N PRO A 284 16.62 5.11 -2.32
CA PRO A 284 16.23 6.24 -1.49
C PRO A 284 15.58 5.83 -0.16
N HIS A 285 15.83 6.62 0.88
CA HIS A 285 15.27 6.36 2.21
C HIS A 285 14.05 7.22 2.52
N GLY A 286 13.07 6.65 3.21
CA GLY A 286 11.86 7.37 3.58
C GLY A 286 12.18 8.67 4.33
N GLN A 287 11.94 9.82 3.69
CA GLN A 287 12.31 11.14 4.21
C GLN A 287 11.69 11.53 5.56
N ASN A 288 10.68 10.77 6.01
CA ASN A 288 9.94 10.99 7.24
C ASN A 288 10.47 10.16 8.42
N TYR A 289 11.49 9.32 8.22
CA TYR A 289 12.11 8.50 9.26
C TYR A 289 13.02 9.30 10.18
N GLU A 290 13.11 8.94 11.45
CA GLU A 290 14.23 9.35 12.32
C GLU A 290 15.40 8.40 12.07
N TYR A 291 16.02 8.54 10.88
CA TYR A 291 16.92 7.50 10.34
C TYR A 291 18.19 7.29 11.18
N ASP A 292 18.65 8.32 11.92
CA ASP A 292 19.77 8.22 12.87
C ASP A 292 19.50 7.24 14.01
N LEU A 293 18.24 7.13 14.43
CA LEU A 293 17.79 6.22 15.47
C LEU A 293 17.62 4.79 14.93
N TYR A 294 17.25 4.66 13.66
CA TYR A 294 17.02 3.37 12.99
C TYR A 294 18.32 2.69 12.53
N ILE A 295 19.13 3.37 11.68
CA ILE A 295 20.18 2.70 10.89
C ILE A 295 21.30 2.11 11.75
N LYS A 296 21.63 2.75 12.88
CA LYS A 296 22.63 2.25 13.83
C LYS A 296 22.26 0.89 14.43
N HIS A 297 20.96 0.62 14.56
CA HIS A 297 20.46 -0.65 15.07
C HIS A 297 20.21 -1.65 13.95
N ALA A 298 19.57 -1.21 12.86
CA ALA A 298 19.28 -2.07 11.70
C ALA A 298 20.56 -2.70 11.14
N TYR A 299 21.60 -1.90 10.89
CA TYR A 299 22.84 -2.43 10.33
C TYR A 299 23.54 -3.42 11.27
N ALA A 300 23.63 -3.09 12.56
CA ALA A 300 24.27 -3.97 13.55
C ALA A 300 23.49 -5.28 13.76
N ASN A 301 22.16 -5.23 13.76
CA ASN A 301 21.32 -6.41 13.88
C ASN A 301 21.41 -7.31 12.64
N ALA A 302 21.46 -6.71 11.43
CA ALA A 302 21.63 -7.43 10.17
C ALA A 302 22.93 -8.25 10.14
N LEU A 303 24.04 -7.67 10.61
CA LEU A 303 25.32 -8.39 10.75
C LEU A 303 25.23 -9.54 11.76
N GLY A 304 24.46 -9.37 12.84
CA GLY A 304 24.19 -10.43 13.81
C GLY A 304 23.40 -11.59 13.20
N MET A 305 22.37 -11.29 12.41
CA MET A 305 21.59 -12.29 11.66
C MET A 305 22.44 -12.99 10.59
N GLU A 306 23.25 -12.26 9.82
CA GLU A 306 24.21 -12.82 8.86
C GLU A 306 25.16 -13.82 9.53
N LYS A 307 25.70 -13.48 10.70
CA LYS A 307 26.53 -14.38 11.49
C LYS A 307 25.77 -15.64 11.91
N ALA A 308 24.55 -15.49 12.41
CA ALA A 308 23.73 -16.60 12.88
C ALA A 308 23.39 -17.61 11.77
N ILE A 309 23.07 -17.13 10.56
CA ILE A 309 22.81 -18.03 9.43
C ILE A 309 24.09 -18.73 8.94
N GLY A 310 25.24 -18.07 9.02
CA GLY A 310 26.54 -18.67 8.67
C GLY A 310 26.93 -19.81 9.62
N GLU A 311 26.48 -19.77 10.87
CA GLU A 311 26.72 -20.81 11.88
C GLU A 311 25.87 -22.08 11.67
N LEU A 312 24.85 -22.04 10.80
CA LEU A 312 24.05 -23.22 10.44
C LEU A 312 24.86 -24.28 9.68
N GLY A 313 25.95 -23.87 9.02
CA GLY A 313 26.87 -24.79 8.32
C GLY A 313 26.36 -25.33 6.99
N HIS A 314 25.26 -24.79 6.45
CA HIS A 314 24.78 -25.10 5.11
C HIS A 314 25.56 -24.28 4.06
N PRO A 315 25.98 -24.85 2.92
CA PRO A 315 26.63 -24.10 1.84
C PRO A 315 25.81 -22.88 1.37
N GLU A 316 24.49 -23.02 1.34
CA GLU A 316 23.53 -21.99 0.93
C GLU A 316 23.43 -20.81 1.90
N THR A 317 23.88 -20.98 3.14
CA THR A 317 23.83 -19.95 4.20
C THR A 317 25.19 -19.33 4.50
N ALA A 318 26.20 -19.64 3.68
CA ALA A 318 27.58 -19.16 3.87
C ALA A 318 27.74 -17.63 3.72
N ARG A 319 26.71 -16.94 3.21
CA ARG A 319 26.67 -15.49 3.01
C ARG A 319 25.23 -14.99 3.13
N ALA A 320 25.06 -13.75 3.60
CA ALA A 320 23.87 -12.95 3.37
C ALA A 320 24.19 -11.74 2.47
N ASP A 321 23.17 -11.23 1.79
CA ASP A 321 23.20 -9.91 1.20
C ASP A 321 22.54 -8.92 2.17
N ILE A 322 23.26 -7.86 2.54
CA ILE A 322 22.67 -6.72 3.25
C ILE A 322 22.55 -5.59 2.23
N PRO A 323 21.35 -5.23 1.75
CA PRO A 323 21.20 -4.33 0.61
C PRO A 323 21.94 -3.00 0.76
N PHE A 324 21.85 -2.38 1.94
CA PHE A 324 22.60 -1.17 2.29
C PHE A 324 24.12 -1.28 2.03
N ARG A 325 24.70 -2.47 2.27
CA ARG A 325 26.14 -2.76 2.11
C ARG A 325 26.47 -3.23 0.69
N ASP A 326 25.61 -4.05 0.10
CA ASP A 326 25.98 -4.92 -1.01
C ASP A 326 25.33 -4.53 -2.34
N TYR A 327 24.26 -3.73 -2.33
CA TYR A 327 23.47 -3.37 -3.53
C TYR A 327 23.67 -1.90 -3.93
N ALA A 328 23.38 -1.62 -5.20
CA ALA A 328 23.44 -0.26 -5.72
C ALA A 328 22.17 0.55 -5.35
N PRO A 329 22.25 1.88 -5.21
CA PRO A 329 21.08 2.75 -5.00
C PRO A 329 19.91 2.44 -5.95
N GLY A 330 18.71 2.33 -5.37
CA GLY A 330 17.45 2.04 -6.05
C GLY A 330 17.16 0.56 -6.30
N ASP A 331 18.05 -0.38 -5.92
CA ASP A 331 17.81 -1.82 -6.12
C ASP A 331 16.85 -2.43 -5.10
N TRP A 332 16.86 -1.94 -3.86
CA TRP A 332 16.06 -2.49 -2.77
C TRP A 332 15.79 -1.41 -1.71
N ASP A 333 14.86 -0.51 -2.02
CA ASP A 333 14.63 0.70 -1.23
C ASP A 333 13.61 0.54 -0.09
N ASP A 334 13.74 1.39 0.92
CA ASP A 334 12.84 1.47 2.07
C ASP A 334 11.97 2.75 2.05
N TRP A 335 11.81 3.36 0.87
CA TRP A 335 11.08 4.61 0.70
C TRP A 335 9.57 4.51 0.98
N PRO A 336 8.81 3.58 0.37
CA PRO A 336 7.36 3.60 0.53
C PRO A 336 6.91 2.98 1.86
N PRO A 337 5.88 3.55 2.52
CA PRO A 337 5.35 3.02 3.78
C PRO A 337 4.45 1.78 3.58
N ILE A 338 4.57 1.06 2.47
CA ILE A 338 3.66 -0.02 2.05
C ILE A 338 4.08 -1.41 2.53
N PHE A 339 5.36 -1.57 2.90
CA PHE A 339 5.93 -2.80 3.44
C PHE A 339 5.73 -2.87 4.95
N THR A 340 5.56 -4.06 5.54
CA THR A 340 5.38 -4.20 7.00
C THR A 340 6.54 -3.58 7.79
N PRO A 341 7.82 -3.86 7.46
CA PRO A 341 8.95 -3.30 8.20
C PRO A 341 9.01 -1.78 8.13
N MET A 342 8.84 -1.22 6.93
CA MET A 342 8.89 0.22 6.67
C MET A 342 7.73 0.94 7.37
N TYR A 343 6.54 0.33 7.40
CA TYR A 343 5.43 0.82 8.21
C TYR A 343 5.77 0.83 9.71
N ALA A 344 6.45 -0.21 10.22
CA ALA A 344 6.82 -0.32 11.63
C ALA A 344 7.86 0.74 12.07
N ILE A 345 8.75 1.21 11.18
CA ILE A 345 9.71 2.30 11.47
C ILE A 345 8.98 3.57 11.93
N TYR A 346 7.80 3.86 11.35
CA TYR A 346 6.98 5.00 11.77
C TYR A 346 6.42 4.88 13.19
N HIS A 347 6.34 3.67 13.73
CA HIS A 347 5.97 3.39 15.13
C HIS A 347 7.18 3.27 16.06
N GLY A 348 8.38 3.59 15.56
CA GLY A 348 9.63 3.57 16.33
C GLY A 348 10.19 2.18 16.55
N ALA A 349 9.95 1.27 15.60
CA ALA A 349 10.59 -0.03 15.54
C ALA A 349 11.82 -0.02 14.62
N VAL A 350 12.77 -0.92 14.89
CA VAL A 350 13.77 -1.34 13.91
C VAL A 350 13.14 -2.45 13.07
N GLY A 351 12.80 -2.15 11.81
CA GLY A 351 12.18 -3.11 10.89
C GLY A 351 13.20 -3.83 10.01
N HIS A 352 12.96 -5.10 9.71
CA HIS A 352 13.71 -5.86 8.71
C HIS A 352 12.78 -6.71 7.85
N THR A 353 12.95 -6.65 6.53
CA THR A 353 12.64 -7.78 5.64
C THR A 353 13.79 -8.78 5.69
N VAL A 354 13.46 -10.06 5.84
CA VAL A 354 14.38 -11.20 5.70
C VAL A 354 13.88 -12.10 4.58
N GLU A 355 14.64 -12.22 3.49
CA GLU A 355 14.33 -13.13 2.38
C GLU A 355 15.20 -14.38 2.49
N ILE A 356 14.59 -15.56 2.67
CA ILE A 356 15.32 -16.83 2.78
C ILE A 356 15.75 -17.35 1.38
N PRO A 357 16.79 -18.20 1.27
CA PRO A 357 17.51 -18.35 0.00
C PRO A 357 16.81 -19.24 -1.05
N LEU A 358 16.23 -20.38 -0.65
CA LEU A 358 15.97 -21.47 -1.60
C LEU A 358 14.52 -21.53 -2.09
N ARG A 359 14.29 -21.27 -3.38
CA ARG A 359 12.95 -21.37 -3.97
C ARG A 359 12.37 -22.77 -3.87
N VAL A 360 11.14 -22.84 -3.36
CA VAL A 360 10.27 -24.04 -3.35
C VAL A 360 8.87 -23.76 -3.92
N ASN A 361 8.63 -22.56 -4.46
CA ASN A 361 7.34 -22.11 -4.98
C ASN A 361 7.28 -22.14 -6.53
N ARG A 362 6.06 -21.99 -7.07
CA ARG A 362 5.79 -21.84 -8.51
C ARG A 362 6.42 -22.96 -9.34
N ASP A 363 7.20 -22.65 -10.38
CA ASP A 363 7.86 -23.65 -11.23
C ASP A 363 8.68 -24.64 -10.41
N ALA A 364 9.40 -24.18 -9.38
CA ALA A 364 10.16 -25.08 -8.49
C ALA A 364 9.23 -26.05 -7.74
N TYR A 365 8.06 -25.58 -7.30
CA TYR A 365 7.07 -26.43 -6.65
C TYR A 365 6.56 -27.53 -7.58
N GLU A 366 6.33 -27.22 -8.85
CA GLU A 366 5.76 -28.17 -9.81
C GLU A 366 6.81 -29.12 -10.40
N GLU A 367 8.03 -28.65 -10.63
CA GLU A 367 9.07 -29.38 -11.37
C GLU A 367 10.05 -30.18 -10.49
N LEU A 368 10.32 -29.74 -9.26
CA LEU A 368 11.32 -30.41 -8.42
C LEU A 368 10.77 -31.68 -7.73
N PRO A 369 11.61 -32.71 -7.55
CA PRO A 369 11.27 -33.86 -6.71
C PRO A 369 10.92 -33.44 -5.28
N VAL A 370 9.99 -34.16 -4.66
CA VAL A 370 9.51 -33.87 -3.29
C VAL A 370 10.65 -33.90 -2.27
N GLU A 371 11.63 -34.79 -2.46
CA GLU A 371 12.81 -34.90 -1.60
C GLU A 371 13.67 -33.62 -1.63
N GLU A 372 13.84 -33.01 -2.81
CA GLU A 372 14.58 -31.76 -2.95
C GLU A 372 13.79 -30.57 -2.41
N LEU A 373 12.47 -30.52 -2.64
CA LEU A 373 11.60 -29.51 -2.03
C LEU A 373 11.69 -29.54 -0.51
N ARG A 374 11.59 -30.72 0.10
CA ARG A 374 11.70 -30.90 1.55
C ARG A 374 13.08 -30.56 2.09
N ARG A 375 14.15 -30.88 1.36
CA ARG A 375 15.52 -30.47 1.71
C ARG A 375 15.62 -28.94 1.76
N ARG A 376 15.17 -28.25 0.72
CA ARG A 376 15.20 -26.78 0.64
C ARG A 376 14.35 -26.15 1.74
N SER A 377 13.13 -26.63 1.94
CA SER A 377 12.26 -26.12 3.00
C SER A 377 12.83 -26.36 4.40
N SER A 378 13.52 -27.48 4.65
CA SER A 378 14.23 -27.68 5.91
C SER A 378 15.33 -26.63 6.14
N ILE A 379 16.17 -26.37 5.13
CA ILE A 379 17.26 -25.36 5.21
C ILE A 379 16.67 -23.96 5.42
N ASN A 380 15.64 -23.60 4.64
CA ASN A 380 14.94 -22.32 4.78
C ASN A 380 14.32 -22.14 6.17
N THR A 381 13.75 -23.21 6.75
CA THR A 381 13.20 -23.19 8.11
C THR A 381 14.31 -22.96 9.15
N ASP A 382 15.50 -23.55 8.95
CA ASP A 382 16.66 -23.29 9.79
C ASP A 382 17.11 -21.82 9.71
N VAL A 383 17.14 -21.24 8.50
CA VAL A 383 17.46 -19.82 8.28
C VAL A 383 16.48 -18.92 9.02
N ALA A 384 15.17 -19.09 8.80
CA ALA A 384 14.13 -18.29 9.47
C ALA A 384 14.22 -18.42 11.00
N ALA A 385 14.44 -19.63 11.53
CA ALA A 385 14.59 -19.80 12.97
C ALA A 385 15.87 -19.12 13.52
N ALA A 386 16.95 -19.08 12.75
CA ALA A 386 18.21 -18.43 13.15
C ALA A 386 18.10 -16.90 13.14
N THR A 387 17.49 -16.31 12.10
CA THR A 387 17.27 -14.86 12.00
C THR A 387 16.34 -14.36 13.11
N ILE A 388 15.24 -15.07 13.38
CA ILE A 388 14.34 -14.77 14.50
C ILE A 388 15.08 -14.76 15.84
N ARG A 389 15.91 -15.78 16.12
CA ARG A 389 16.66 -15.85 17.39
C ARG A 389 17.67 -14.73 17.52
N ALA A 390 18.43 -14.47 16.46
CA ALA A 390 19.43 -13.40 16.44
C ALA A 390 18.77 -12.03 16.66
N GLY A 391 17.62 -11.76 16.03
CA GLY A 391 16.87 -10.53 16.27
C GLY A 391 16.36 -10.41 17.71
N VAL A 392 15.77 -11.48 18.26
CA VAL A 392 15.30 -11.50 19.65
C VAL A 392 16.44 -11.29 20.65
N GLU A 393 17.60 -11.90 20.42
CA GLU A 393 18.81 -11.71 21.24
C GLU A 393 19.37 -10.29 21.12
N TYR A 394 19.38 -9.72 19.91
CA TYR A 394 19.78 -8.34 19.68
C TYR A 394 18.88 -7.37 20.45
N ALA A 395 17.56 -7.57 20.41
CA ALA A 395 16.59 -6.73 21.11
C ALA A 395 16.76 -6.79 22.63
N GLU A 396 17.10 -7.95 23.20
CA GLU A 396 17.38 -8.08 24.63
C GLU A 396 18.70 -7.41 25.01
N THR A 397 19.76 -7.64 24.23
CA THR A 397 21.10 -7.08 24.47
C THR A 397 21.08 -5.55 24.40
N ASN A 398 20.37 -4.99 23.42
CA ASN A 398 20.32 -3.55 23.15
C ASN A 398 19.04 -2.88 23.70
N ARG A 399 18.28 -3.56 24.57
CA ARG A 399 16.96 -3.11 25.05
C ARG A 399 16.97 -1.67 25.56
N GLY A 400 18.00 -1.31 26.32
CA GLY A 400 18.11 0.03 26.92
C GLY A 400 18.14 1.15 25.87
N ASP A 401 18.90 0.94 24.81
CA ASP A 401 19.08 1.90 23.72
C ASP A 401 17.86 1.93 22.81
N LEU A 402 17.31 0.76 22.43
CA LEU A 402 16.08 0.67 21.64
C LEU A 402 14.90 1.40 22.32
N VAL A 403 14.72 1.22 23.63
CA VAL A 403 13.70 1.95 24.39
C VAL A 403 13.99 3.45 24.42
N ALA A 404 15.24 3.85 24.60
CA ALA A 404 15.63 5.25 24.63
C ALA A 404 15.39 5.94 23.28
N ASP A 405 15.69 5.26 22.18
CA ASP A 405 15.50 5.78 20.82
C ASP A 405 14.04 5.87 20.43
N GLN A 406 13.20 4.88 20.78
CA GLN A 406 11.76 4.99 20.56
C GLN A 406 11.15 6.16 21.35
N ILE A 407 11.60 6.38 22.61
CA ILE A 407 11.23 7.56 23.38
C ILE A 407 11.70 8.84 22.68
N GLU A 408 12.92 8.85 22.16
CA GLU A 408 13.52 10.01 21.48
C GLU A 408 12.76 10.38 20.20
N GLN A 409 12.43 9.41 19.35
CA GLN A 409 11.60 9.62 18.16
C GLN A 409 10.28 10.31 18.51
N PHE A 410 9.55 9.79 19.49
CA PHE A 410 8.29 10.39 19.92
C PHE A 410 8.48 11.75 20.61
N ARG A 411 9.59 11.94 21.33
CA ARG A 411 9.95 13.21 21.96
C ARG A 411 10.19 14.30 20.93
N ARG A 412 11.00 14.03 19.90
CA ARG A 412 11.25 14.94 18.77
C ARG A 412 9.92 15.28 18.09
N GLY A 413 9.10 14.27 17.83
CA GLY A 413 7.74 14.40 17.32
C GLY A 413 6.87 15.38 18.09
N HIS A 414 6.73 15.18 19.40
CA HIS A 414 5.96 16.06 20.28
C HIS A 414 6.54 17.48 20.39
N ALA A 415 7.86 17.60 20.32
CA ALA A 415 8.53 18.90 20.37
C ALA A 415 8.44 19.68 19.05
N GLY A 416 8.19 19.01 17.92
CA GLY A 416 8.26 19.62 16.60
C GLY A 416 9.70 19.93 16.17
N GLU A 417 10.67 19.14 16.65
CA GLU A 417 12.10 19.33 16.35
C GLU A 417 12.44 18.86 14.92
N SER A 418 13.37 19.54 14.25
CA SER A 418 13.89 19.07 12.96
C SER A 418 14.64 17.74 13.10
N GLN A 419 14.65 16.95 12.03
CA GLN A 419 15.51 15.77 11.95
C GLN A 419 16.99 16.19 12.00
N PRO A 420 17.87 15.45 12.69
CA PRO A 420 19.29 15.77 12.73
C PRO A 420 19.96 15.46 11.39
N GLU A 421 21.04 16.17 11.09
CA GLU A 421 21.94 15.81 10.00
C GLU A 421 22.79 14.59 10.41
N ILE A 422 22.85 13.58 9.55
CA ILE A 422 23.59 12.35 9.79
C ILE A 422 24.98 12.46 9.13
N PRO A 423 26.09 12.38 9.89
CA PRO A 423 27.43 12.54 9.35
C PRO A 423 27.84 11.34 8.47
N ASP A 424 28.78 11.56 7.56
CA ASP A 424 29.38 10.47 6.77
C ASP A 424 30.01 9.43 7.72
N GLY A 425 29.85 8.16 7.39
CA GLY A 425 30.38 7.06 8.20
C GLY A 425 29.67 6.87 9.54
N PHE A 426 28.46 7.43 9.74
CA PHE A 426 27.65 7.19 10.94
C PHE A 426 27.47 5.70 11.24
N VAL A 427 27.25 4.92 10.19
CA VAL A 427 27.57 3.48 10.13
C VAL A 427 28.50 3.23 8.94
N PRO A 428 29.25 2.12 8.90
CA PRO A 428 30.08 1.78 7.73
C PRO A 428 29.26 1.79 6.44
N GLY A 429 29.67 2.60 5.46
CA GLY A 429 28.98 2.76 4.18
C GLY A 429 28.03 3.95 4.08
N PHE A 430 27.63 4.57 5.19
CA PHE A 430 26.71 5.71 5.18
C PHE A 430 27.34 6.95 4.53
N GLY A 431 26.70 7.47 3.49
CA GLY A 431 27.20 8.59 2.68
C GLY A 431 26.14 9.65 2.35
N PRO A 432 26.50 10.65 1.53
CA PRO A 432 25.58 11.71 1.09
C PRO A 432 24.30 11.19 0.41
N GLU A 433 24.38 10.06 -0.31
CA GLU A 433 23.27 9.40 -1.00
C GLU A 433 22.17 8.86 -0.06
N ASP A 434 22.48 8.69 1.22
CA ASP A 434 21.58 8.15 2.24
C ASP A 434 20.84 9.26 3.04
N ARG A 435 21.08 10.53 2.70
CA ARG A 435 20.52 11.68 3.45
C ARG A 435 19.17 12.11 2.91
N TYR A 436 18.10 11.62 3.53
CA TYR A 436 16.73 12.05 3.25
C TYR A 436 16.09 12.67 4.50
N SER A 437 15.56 13.88 4.34
CA SER A 437 14.88 14.61 5.42
C SER A 437 13.71 15.41 4.85
N VAL A 438 12.85 15.89 5.76
CA VAL A 438 11.69 16.69 5.39
C VAL A 438 11.45 17.79 6.42
N GLU A 439 10.98 18.95 5.95
CA GLU A 439 10.44 19.97 6.83
C GLU A 439 8.97 19.65 7.14
N PHE A 440 8.68 19.39 8.41
CA PHE A 440 7.31 19.14 8.86
C PHE A 440 6.53 20.46 8.95
N PRO A 441 5.30 20.55 8.40
CA PRO A 441 4.45 21.70 8.64
C PRO A 441 3.98 21.71 10.09
N ARG A 442 3.56 22.87 10.60
CA ARG A 442 3.00 22.98 11.95
C ARG A 442 1.70 22.20 12.11
N ALA A 443 0.82 22.21 11.11
CA ALA A 443 -0.45 21.49 11.15
C ALA A 443 -1.05 21.23 9.77
N TYR A 444 -1.99 20.29 9.70
CA TYR A 444 -2.93 20.16 8.61
C TYR A 444 -4.36 20.46 9.09
N VAL A 445 -5.15 21.12 8.25
CA VAL A 445 -6.57 21.37 8.50
C VAL A 445 -7.41 20.73 7.41
N ILE A 446 -8.34 19.86 7.81
CA ILE A 446 -9.36 19.30 6.92
C ILE A 446 -10.63 20.13 7.15
N PRO A 447 -10.94 21.12 6.29
CA PRO A 447 -12.09 21.98 6.47
C PRO A 447 -13.39 21.17 6.46
N ALA A 448 -14.37 21.64 7.25
CA ALA A 448 -15.76 21.22 7.16
C ALA A 448 -16.58 22.20 6.29
N GLY A 449 -17.81 21.80 5.95
CA GLY A 449 -18.75 22.66 5.23
C GLY A 449 -18.34 22.94 3.79
N SER A 450 -18.66 24.15 3.29
CA SER A 450 -18.45 24.52 1.87
C SER A 450 -16.98 24.61 1.44
N GLY A 451 -16.04 24.68 2.38
CA GLY A 451 -14.60 24.62 2.09
C GLY A 451 -14.09 23.21 1.80
N GLN A 452 -14.95 22.19 1.90
CA GLN A 452 -14.61 20.79 1.66
C GLN A 452 -15.18 20.33 0.31
N ARG A 453 -14.32 19.75 -0.53
CA ARG A 453 -14.71 19.12 -1.80
C ARG A 453 -15.67 17.96 -1.59
N SER A 454 -15.36 17.06 -0.66
CA SER A 454 -16.18 15.87 -0.38
C SER A 454 -16.18 15.54 1.11
N ALA A 455 -17.37 15.58 1.73
CA ALA A 455 -17.53 15.21 3.13
C ALA A 455 -17.28 13.71 3.39
N PRO A 456 -17.73 12.77 2.53
CA PRO A 456 -17.31 11.37 2.59
C PRO A 456 -15.80 11.19 2.50
N ALA A 457 -15.12 11.91 1.59
CA ALA A 457 -13.66 11.83 1.47
C ALA A 457 -12.95 12.32 2.73
N ALA A 458 -13.42 13.43 3.31
CA ALA A 458 -12.87 13.96 4.56
C ALA A 458 -13.07 12.99 5.73
N ALA A 459 -14.25 12.40 5.86
CA ALA A 459 -14.53 11.40 6.90
C ALA A 459 -13.67 10.14 6.71
N ARG A 460 -13.54 9.64 5.48
CA ARG A 460 -12.67 8.50 5.13
C ARG A 460 -11.21 8.78 5.47
N LEU A 461 -10.69 9.96 5.10
CA LEU A 461 -9.32 10.36 5.43
C LEU A 461 -9.11 10.45 6.94
N VAL A 462 -10.01 11.09 7.68
CA VAL A 462 -9.91 11.19 9.15
C VAL A 462 -9.97 9.82 9.81
N ASN A 463 -10.89 8.95 9.40
CA ASN A 463 -10.96 7.58 9.91
C ASN A 463 -9.69 6.80 9.62
N HIS A 464 -9.09 6.99 8.45
CA HIS A 464 -7.84 6.34 8.10
C HIS A 464 -6.66 6.84 8.93
N LEU A 465 -6.56 8.15 9.19
CA LEU A 465 -5.57 8.72 10.09
C LEU A 465 -5.72 8.14 11.50
N VAL A 466 -6.93 8.16 12.05
CA VAL A 466 -7.22 7.64 13.40
C VAL A 466 -6.96 6.13 13.50
N ALA A 467 -7.32 5.35 12.47
CA ALA A 467 -7.04 3.91 12.42
C ALA A 467 -5.53 3.60 12.40
N ASN A 468 -4.70 4.53 11.93
CA ASN A 468 -3.24 4.46 11.97
C ASN A 468 -2.65 5.15 13.22
N ASP A 469 -3.49 5.41 14.23
CA ASP A 469 -3.12 6.01 15.51
C ASP A 469 -2.50 7.43 15.39
N ILE A 470 -2.89 8.15 14.34
CA ILE A 470 -2.58 9.58 14.20
C ILE A 470 -3.63 10.37 14.97
N ARG A 471 -3.17 11.31 15.82
CA ARG A 471 -4.05 12.15 16.62
C ARG A 471 -4.70 13.20 15.73
N VAL A 472 -6.02 13.12 15.63
CA VAL A 472 -6.87 14.09 14.94
C VAL A 472 -7.81 14.72 15.95
N GLU A 473 -7.91 16.04 15.90
CA GLU A 473 -8.82 16.80 16.75
C GLU A 473 -9.91 17.49 15.93
N ARG A 474 -11.09 17.70 16.51
CA ARG A 474 -12.22 18.39 15.87
C ARG A 474 -12.50 19.72 16.54
N ALA A 475 -12.39 20.80 15.79
CA ALA A 475 -12.68 22.15 16.25
C ALA A 475 -14.14 22.29 16.69
N GLN A 476 -14.36 22.81 17.89
CA GLN A 476 -15.70 22.95 18.47
C GLN A 476 -16.34 24.30 18.16
N ARG A 477 -15.55 25.27 17.73
CA ARG A 477 -15.98 26.62 17.32
C ARG A 477 -15.27 27.00 16.03
N PRO A 478 -15.80 27.95 15.24
CA PRO A 478 -15.07 28.52 14.12
C PRO A 478 -13.77 29.18 14.59
N PHE A 479 -12.71 29.10 13.79
CA PHE A 479 -11.40 29.67 14.13
C PHE A 479 -10.71 30.25 12.89
N ARG A 480 -9.63 31.01 13.11
CA ARG A 480 -8.73 31.48 12.06
C ARG A 480 -7.36 30.85 12.26
N LEU A 481 -6.71 30.47 11.17
CA LEU A 481 -5.36 29.90 11.16
C LEU A 481 -4.74 30.12 9.77
N ALA A 482 -3.50 30.59 9.72
CA ALA A 482 -2.75 30.94 8.50
C ALA A 482 -3.57 31.82 7.53
N GLY A 483 -4.19 32.89 8.07
CA GLY A 483 -5.01 33.82 7.29
C GLY A 483 -6.37 33.28 6.81
N LYS A 484 -6.67 32.00 7.00
CA LYS A 484 -7.94 31.36 6.58
C LYS A 484 -8.90 31.19 7.76
N ARG A 485 -10.21 31.30 7.49
CA ARG A 485 -11.27 31.02 8.48
C ARG A 485 -11.83 29.62 8.25
N TYR A 486 -11.91 28.84 9.32
CA TYR A 486 -12.44 27.48 9.33
C TYR A 486 -13.73 27.42 10.16
N PRO A 487 -14.79 26.76 9.67
CA PRO A 487 -16.00 26.57 10.46
C PRO A 487 -15.78 25.56 11.60
N ALA A 488 -16.68 25.60 12.58
CA ALA A 488 -16.78 24.54 13.58
C ALA A 488 -16.95 23.18 12.89
N GLY A 489 -16.39 22.13 13.49
CA GLY A 489 -16.40 20.78 12.96
C GLY A 489 -15.25 20.47 12.00
N SER A 490 -14.43 21.45 11.60
CA SER A 490 -13.19 21.19 10.85
C SER A 490 -12.22 20.36 11.68
N TYR A 491 -11.48 19.48 11.04
CA TYR A 491 -10.48 18.63 11.70
C TYR A 491 -9.09 19.26 11.64
N LEU A 492 -8.31 19.02 12.69
CA LEU A 492 -6.96 19.50 12.88
C LEU A 492 -6.04 18.31 13.15
N VAL A 493 -4.95 18.23 12.40
CA VAL A 493 -3.84 17.33 12.66
C VAL A 493 -2.67 18.20 13.09
N ASP A 494 -2.43 18.26 14.40
CA ASP A 494 -1.27 18.96 14.96
C ASP A 494 -0.02 18.10 14.76
N MET A 495 0.99 18.59 14.04
CA MET A 495 2.21 17.81 13.76
C MET A 495 3.15 17.70 14.97
N HIS A 496 2.86 18.39 16.09
CA HIS A 496 3.54 18.19 17.38
C HIS A 496 2.98 16.96 18.10
N GLN A 497 3.16 15.79 17.49
CA GLN A 497 2.70 14.50 18.00
C GLN A 497 3.72 13.40 17.73
N ALA A 498 3.64 12.29 18.49
CA ALA A 498 4.59 11.19 18.42
C ALA A 498 4.76 10.62 17.00
N LYS A 499 3.64 10.38 16.30
CA LYS A 499 3.60 9.75 14.97
C LYS A 499 3.60 10.78 13.83
N ARG A 500 4.33 11.90 13.99
CA ARG A 500 4.39 12.97 12.97
C ARG A 500 4.90 12.48 11.61
N GLY A 501 5.84 11.53 11.59
CA GLY A 501 6.38 10.96 10.36
C GLY A 501 5.29 10.22 9.57
N LEU A 502 4.48 9.41 10.27
CA LEU A 502 3.35 8.69 9.67
C LEU A 502 2.27 9.65 9.18
N ALA A 503 1.97 10.69 9.96
CA ALA A 503 1.03 11.72 9.53
C ALA A 503 1.52 12.46 8.27
N ASN A 504 2.81 12.79 8.21
CA ASN A 504 3.39 13.54 7.09
C ASN A 504 3.53 12.68 5.83
N VAL A 505 3.85 11.39 5.93
CA VAL A 505 3.88 10.52 4.73
C VAL A 505 2.49 10.36 4.10
N MET A 506 1.41 10.47 4.89
CA MET A 506 0.04 10.46 4.36
C MET A 506 -0.43 11.83 3.84
N LEU A 507 -0.06 12.93 4.51
CA LEU A 507 -0.63 14.26 4.28
C LEU A 507 0.31 15.20 3.51
N GLY A 508 1.60 14.95 3.51
CA GLY A 508 2.60 15.66 2.70
C GLY A 508 2.37 15.44 1.21
N ALA A 509 2.99 16.27 0.38
CA ALA A 509 2.97 16.05 -1.07
C ALA A 509 3.85 14.85 -1.48
N GLY A 510 4.90 14.58 -0.71
CA GLY A 510 6.01 13.70 -1.09
C GLY A 510 7.19 14.51 -1.60
N LYS A 511 8.12 13.87 -2.32
CA LYS A 511 9.28 14.49 -2.96
C LYS A 511 9.44 13.89 -4.36
N ASP A 512 9.85 14.70 -5.33
CA ASP A 512 10.41 14.19 -6.58
C ASP A 512 11.85 13.74 -6.31
N ILE A 513 12.07 12.43 -6.39
CA ILE A 513 13.36 11.78 -6.13
C ILE A 513 14.04 11.32 -7.42
N SER A 514 13.56 11.76 -8.58
CA SER A 514 14.09 11.35 -9.88
C SER A 514 15.58 11.65 -10.02
N ALA A 515 16.05 12.78 -9.48
CA ALA A 515 17.45 13.16 -9.51
C ALA A 515 18.30 12.51 -8.41
N ASP A 516 17.67 11.96 -7.37
CA ASP A 516 18.37 11.37 -6.22
C ASP A 516 18.82 9.93 -6.53
N VAL A 517 18.00 9.18 -7.29
CA VAL A 517 18.25 7.76 -7.58
C VAL A 517 17.96 7.41 -9.04
N PRO A 518 18.75 6.50 -9.65
CA PRO A 518 18.60 6.16 -11.07
C PRO A 518 17.36 5.31 -11.34
N ARG A 519 16.82 4.62 -10.33
CA ARG A 519 15.66 3.74 -10.42
C ARG A 519 14.98 3.62 -9.06
N MET A 520 13.78 3.06 -9.08
CA MET A 520 13.02 2.68 -7.90
C MET A 520 12.79 1.18 -7.90
N TYR A 521 12.81 0.57 -6.70
CA TYR A 521 12.43 -0.82 -6.55
C TYR A 521 10.93 -1.01 -6.80
N ASP A 522 10.07 -0.16 -6.21
CA ASP A 522 8.61 -0.15 -6.44
C ASP A 522 8.09 1.29 -6.66
N ILE A 523 7.37 1.86 -5.68
CA ILE A 523 6.67 3.15 -5.82
C ILE A 523 7.25 4.21 -4.87
N SER A 524 7.27 5.47 -5.32
CA SER A 524 7.83 6.62 -4.60
C SER A 524 6.87 7.77 -4.34
N GLY A 525 5.68 7.79 -4.92
CA GLY A 525 4.66 8.81 -4.65
C GLY A 525 3.52 8.27 -3.78
N TRP A 526 3.35 8.80 -2.57
CA TRP A 526 2.21 8.45 -1.72
C TRP A 526 1.65 9.69 -1.03
N SER A 527 0.38 10.03 -1.30
CA SER A 527 -0.26 11.18 -0.65
C SER A 527 -1.77 11.00 -0.59
N HIS A 528 -2.26 10.59 0.58
CA HIS A 528 -3.68 10.50 0.85
C HIS A 528 -4.35 11.87 0.73
N ARG A 529 -3.67 12.94 1.17
CA ARG A 529 -4.18 14.31 1.01
C ARG A 529 -4.49 14.63 -0.45
N LEU A 530 -3.59 14.29 -1.37
CA LEU A 530 -3.72 14.64 -2.79
C LEU A 530 -4.63 13.67 -3.55
N LEU A 531 -4.62 12.39 -3.17
CA LEU A 531 -5.22 11.31 -3.95
C LEU A 531 -6.55 10.78 -3.38
N TRP A 532 -6.94 11.09 -2.15
CA TRP A 532 -8.18 10.59 -1.55
C TRP A 532 -9.37 11.53 -1.69
N GLY A 533 -9.22 12.66 -2.38
CA GLY A 533 -10.34 13.53 -2.78
C GLY A 533 -10.85 14.50 -1.72
N ALA A 534 -10.27 14.49 -0.51
CA ALA A 534 -10.56 15.47 0.53
C ALA A 534 -9.74 16.76 0.32
N SER A 535 -10.36 17.92 0.54
CA SER A 535 -9.64 19.18 0.70
C SER A 535 -8.89 19.15 2.03
N VAL A 536 -7.60 19.47 2.00
CA VAL A 536 -6.75 19.61 3.19
C VAL A 536 -5.81 20.78 2.98
N HIS A 537 -5.72 21.66 3.97
CA HIS A 537 -4.84 22.82 3.96
C HIS A 537 -3.61 22.56 4.82
N VAL A 538 -2.45 22.94 4.31
CA VAL A 538 -1.17 22.91 5.04
C VAL A 538 -0.99 24.22 5.77
N VAL A 539 -0.58 24.16 7.03
CA VAL A 539 -0.22 25.31 7.87
C VAL A 539 1.25 25.17 8.22
N ALA A 540 2.10 25.99 7.60
CA ALA A 540 3.55 25.89 7.73
C ALA A 540 4.04 26.18 9.16
N GLU A 541 3.66 27.33 9.73
CA GLU A 541 4.27 27.82 10.98
C GLU A 541 3.26 28.14 12.10
N GLU A 542 2.08 28.65 11.76
CA GLU A 542 1.14 29.16 12.78
C GLU A 542 0.59 28.05 13.66
N LYS A 543 0.82 28.15 14.98
CA LYS A 543 0.26 27.21 15.96
C LYS A 543 -1.27 27.34 16.03
N PRO A 544 -2.03 26.24 15.91
CA PRO A 544 -3.48 26.24 16.10
C PRO A 544 -3.87 26.72 17.50
N ARG A 545 -4.80 27.68 17.59
CA ARG A 545 -5.38 28.18 18.84
C ARG A 545 -6.90 28.07 18.81
N VAL A 546 -7.42 26.88 19.05
CA VAL A 546 -8.85 26.59 19.03
C VAL A 546 -9.19 25.51 20.05
N TRP A 547 -10.38 25.61 20.64
CA TRP A 547 -10.88 24.53 21.50
C TRP A 547 -11.32 23.36 20.63
N THR A 548 -10.75 22.19 20.90
CA THR A 548 -10.94 20.97 20.12
C THR A 548 -11.36 19.79 21.00
N LYS A 549 -11.78 18.70 20.37
CA LYS A 549 -11.96 17.39 21.00
C LYS A 549 -11.27 16.32 20.17
N PRO A 550 -10.64 15.30 20.79
CA PRO A 550 -10.10 14.15 20.06
C PRO A 550 -11.18 13.45 19.23
N VAL A 551 -10.77 12.87 18.11
CA VAL A 551 -11.64 12.11 17.19
C VAL A 551 -11.27 10.64 17.27
N SER A 552 -12.25 9.79 17.59
CA SER A 552 -12.14 8.32 17.47
C SER A 552 -12.75 7.79 16.18
N ALA A 553 -13.72 8.51 15.61
CA ALA A 553 -14.29 8.27 14.30
C ALA A 553 -14.92 9.55 13.76
N ALA A 554 -14.83 9.75 12.45
CA ALA A 554 -15.54 10.75 11.68
C ALA A 554 -16.75 10.12 11.00
N ALA A 555 -17.93 10.63 11.32
CA ALA A 555 -19.14 10.36 10.54
C ALA A 555 -19.20 11.34 9.36
N PRO A 556 -19.48 10.87 8.13
CA PRO A 556 -19.75 11.76 7.02
C PRO A 556 -21.08 12.51 7.26
N THR A 557 -21.16 13.77 6.86
CA THR A 557 -22.36 14.59 7.03
C THR A 557 -23.17 14.64 5.73
N GLY A 558 -23.89 13.56 5.46
CA GLY A 558 -24.86 13.50 4.36
C GLY A 558 -26.08 14.39 4.59
N GLY A 559 -26.96 14.49 3.60
CA GLY A 559 -28.25 15.16 3.77
C GLY A 559 -28.92 15.58 2.46
N ILE A 560 -30.12 16.14 2.59
CA ILE A 560 -30.89 16.70 1.48
C ILE A 560 -31.13 18.18 1.75
N ASP A 561 -30.49 19.04 0.95
CA ASP A 561 -30.61 20.50 1.07
C ASP A 561 -31.82 21.05 0.30
N ALA A 562 -32.33 20.28 -0.66
CA ALA A 562 -33.47 20.67 -1.49
C ALA A 562 -34.78 20.71 -0.68
N ALA A 563 -35.65 21.69 -0.95
CA ALA A 563 -37.01 21.72 -0.39
C ALA A 563 -37.84 20.48 -0.81
N PRO A 564 -38.85 20.06 -0.01
CA PRO A 564 -39.77 18.99 -0.40
C PRO A 564 -40.43 19.25 -1.77
N GLY A 565 -40.70 18.19 -2.54
CA GLY A 565 -41.32 18.27 -3.87
C GLY A 565 -40.40 18.72 -5.01
N ARG A 566 -39.13 19.05 -4.72
CA ARG A 566 -38.12 19.35 -5.75
C ARG A 566 -37.30 18.11 -6.11
N ASP A 567 -36.96 18.00 -7.39
CA ASP A 567 -35.94 17.08 -7.86
C ASP A 567 -34.59 17.39 -7.18
N LEU A 568 -33.82 16.33 -6.98
CA LEU A 568 -32.54 16.35 -6.29
C LEU A 568 -31.39 16.24 -7.28
N ALA A 569 -30.26 16.85 -6.98
CA ALA A 569 -29.02 16.69 -7.72
C ALA A 569 -27.93 16.07 -6.84
N LEU A 570 -27.27 15.04 -7.35
CA LEU A 570 -26.08 14.42 -6.78
C LEU A 570 -24.90 14.67 -7.72
N SER A 571 -23.86 15.35 -7.23
CA SER A 571 -22.61 15.52 -7.98
C SER A 571 -21.72 14.31 -7.75
N LEU A 572 -21.32 13.60 -8.80
CA LEU A 572 -20.44 12.44 -8.68
C LEU A 572 -18.99 12.92 -8.52
N THR A 573 -18.55 13.17 -7.29
CA THR A 573 -17.20 13.71 -7.00
C THR A 573 -16.34 12.78 -6.16
N ASP A 574 -16.95 11.79 -5.50
CA ASP A 574 -16.32 10.75 -4.71
C ASP A 574 -16.93 9.37 -5.03
N GLY A 575 -16.21 8.29 -4.74
CA GLY A 575 -16.75 6.93 -4.88
C GLY A 575 -18.01 6.70 -4.04
N ALA A 576 -18.17 7.39 -2.91
CA ALA A 576 -19.40 7.32 -2.12
C ALA A 576 -20.64 7.84 -2.89
N ASP A 577 -20.49 8.87 -3.72
CA ASP A 577 -21.57 9.40 -4.56
C ASP A 577 -21.99 8.35 -5.60
N VAL A 578 -21.03 7.61 -6.15
CA VAL A 578 -21.26 6.53 -7.12
C VAL A 578 -22.02 5.38 -6.47
N ARG A 579 -21.60 4.95 -5.28
CA ARG A 579 -22.31 3.90 -4.53
C ARG A 579 -23.73 4.31 -4.20
N ALA A 580 -23.94 5.56 -3.78
CA ALA A 580 -25.28 6.08 -3.53
C ALA A 580 -26.16 6.05 -4.80
N LEU A 581 -25.59 6.39 -5.96
CA LEU A 581 -26.31 6.27 -7.23
C LEU A 581 -26.66 4.82 -7.56
N ASN A 582 -25.68 3.91 -7.51
CA ASN A 582 -25.91 2.49 -7.81
C ASN A 582 -26.89 1.84 -6.82
N TYR A 583 -26.90 2.27 -5.56
CA TYR A 583 -27.90 1.87 -4.58
C TYR A 583 -29.31 2.28 -4.98
N LEU A 584 -29.50 3.53 -5.43
CA LEU A 584 -30.81 4.03 -5.88
C LEU A 584 -31.27 3.30 -7.16
N LEU A 585 -30.38 3.13 -8.13
CA LEU A 585 -30.65 2.39 -9.36
C LEU A 585 -30.99 0.92 -9.08
N GLY A 586 -30.28 0.28 -8.14
CA GLY A 586 -30.53 -1.10 -7.71
C GLY A 586 -31.89 -1.28 -7.02
N LYS A 587 -32.48 -0.21 -6.48
CA LYS A 587 -33.87 -0.18 -5.99
C LYS A 587 -34.91 0.05 -7.11
N GLY A 588 -34.49 0.13 -8.36
CA GLY A 588 -35.36 0.40 -9.52
C GLY A 588 -35.82 1.86 -9.60
N LEU A 589 -35.13 2.79 -8.92
CA LEU A 589 -35.49 4.21 -8.96
C LEU A 589 -34.88 4.89 -10.18
N GLU A 590 -35.63 5.82 -10.75
CA GLU A 590 -35.15 6.61 -11.88
C GLU A 590 -34.06 7.60 -11.45
N ALA A 591 -33.01 7.67 -12.26
CA ALA A 591 -31.99 8.71 -12.18
C ALA A 591 -31.68 9.20 -13.59
N TYR A 592 -31.49 10.50 -13.76
CA TYR A 592 -31.26 11.11 -15.08
C TYR A 592 -29.88 11.76 -15.12
N ARG A 593 -29.22 11.70 -16.26
CA ARG A 593 -27.96 12.43 -16.47
C ARG A 593 -28.22 13.93 -16.39
N GLY A 594 -27.45 14.63 -15.55
CA GLY A 594 -27.39 16.09 -15.51
C GLY A 594 -26.17 16.62 -16.27
N ARG A 595 -25.93 17.93 -16.20
CA ARG A 595 -24.71 18.55 -16.74
C ARG A 595 -23.49 18.27 -15.86
N GLU A 596 -22.30 18.28 -16.48
CA GLU A 596 -21.00 18.34 -15.79
C GLU A 596 -20.80 17.29 -14.68
N GLY A 597 -21.22 16.05 -14.90
CA GLY A 597 -21.03 14.95 -13.94
C GLY A 597 -22.03 14.94 -12.78
N THR A 598 -23.16 15.66 -12.91
CA THR A 598 -24.29 15.58 -11.98
C THR A 598 -25.33 14.55 -12.41
N VAL A 599 -26.09 14.06 -11.43
CA VAL A 599 -27.18 13.12 -11.63
C VAL A 599 -28.43 13.65 -10.94
N ILE A 600 -29.55 13.59 -11.64
CA ILE A 600 -30.82 14.15 -11.21
C ILE A 600 -31.72 13.01 -10.74
N ILE A 601 -32.13 13.08 -9.47
CA ILE A 601 -33.00 12.11 -8.83
C ILE A 601 -34.38 12.75 -8.66
N PRO A 602 -35.46 12.15 -9.19
CA PRO A 602 -36.80 12.71 -9.06
C PRO A 602 -37.24 12.94 -7.62
N ALA A 603 -38.07 13.96 -7.40
CA ALA A 603 -38.64 14.28 -6.08
C ALA A 603 -39.34 13.07 -5.43
N ALA A 604 -39.89 12.15 -6.23
CA ALA A 604 -40.54 10.93 -5.76
C ALA A 604 -39.58 9.96 -5.03
N ALA A 605 -38.28 9.95 -5.40
CA ALA A 605 -37.27 9.08 -4.81
C ALA A 605 -36.63 9.67 -3.53
N ARG A 606 -37.18 10.76 -2.98
CA ARG A 606 -36.59 11.50 -1.85
C ARG A 606 -36.38 10.67 -0.58
N VAL A 607 -37.25 9.70 -0.31
CA VAL A 607 -37.11 8.81 0.87
C VAL A 607 -35.87 7.94 0.72
N ALA A 608 -35.73 7.24 -0.41
CA ALA A 608 -34.55 6.44 -0.70
C ALA A 608 -33.28 7.29 -0.83
N ALA A 609 -33.38 8.52 -1.36
CA ALA A 609 -32.25 9.46 -1.38
C ALA A 609 -31.81 9.85 0.04
N ARG A 610 -32.74 9.93 1.01
CA ARG A 610 -32.38 10.17 2.42
C ARG A 610 -31.66 8.96 3.02
N GLU A 611 -32.15 7.75 2.75
CA GLU A 611 -31.47 6.51 3.16
C GLU A 611 -30.05 6.44 2.58
N ALA A 612 -29.90 6.70 1.28
CA ALA A 612 -28.60 6.75 0.62
C ALA A 612 -27.68 7.84 1.21
N ALA A 613 -28.24 9.01 1.55
CA ALA A 613 -27.48 10.08 2.21
C ALA A 613 -26.99 9.68 3.61
N GLU A 614 -27.78 8.91 4.36
CA GLU A 614 -27.43 8.40 5.69
C GLU A 614 -26.39 7.27 5.60
N GLU A 615 -26.56 6.33 4.68
CA GLU A 615 -25.70 5.16 4.49
C GLU A 615 -24.33 5.54 3.92
N PHE A 616 -24.29 6.35 2.87
CA PHE A 616 -23.06 6.70 2.16
C PHE A 616 -22.49 8.07 2.56
N GLY A 617 -23.23 8.85 3.35
CA GLY A 617 -22.79 10.17 3.79
C GLY A 617 -22.82 11.25 2.71
N VAL A 618 -23.55 11.01 1.62
CA VAL A 618 -23.60 11.88 0.43
C VAL A 618 -24.62 13.01 0.61
N ARG A 619 -24.48 14.09 -0.16
CA ARG A 619 -25.34 15.27 -0.05
C ARG A 619 -26.07 15.55 -1.36
N PHE A 620 -27.40 15.59 -1.27
CA PHE A 620 -28.28 15.94 -2.38
C PHE A 620 -28.64 17.42 -2.32
N ARG A 621 -28.43 18.13 -3.43
CA ARG A 621 -28.81 19.54 -3.61
C ARG A 621 -30.11 19.65 -4.39
N ALA A 622 -30.66 20.86 -4.51
CA ALA A 622 -31.79 21.10 -5.40
C ALA A 622 -31.33 21.00 -6.87
N ALA A 623 -32.04 20.22 -7.67
CA ALA A 623 -31.82 20.19 -9.11
C ALA A 623 -32.24 21.52 -9.76
N PRO A 624 -31.49 21.99 -10.77
CA PRO A 624 -31.93 23.09 -11.64
C PRO A 624 -33.27 22.77 -12.31
N ALA A 625 -34.11 23.78 -12.54
CA ALA A 625 -35.44 23.56 -13.10
C ALA A 625 -35.36 23.06 -14.55
N GLY A 626 -36.08 21.98 -14.87
CA GLY A 626 -36.18 21.43 -16.23
C GLY A 626 -34.96 20.62 -16.69
N GLU A 627 -33.98 20.37 -15.83
CA GLU A 627 -32.77 19.63 -16.19
C GLU A 627 -32.96 18.13 -15.95
N ARG A 628 -33.43 17.40 -16.98
CA ARG A 628 -33.36 15.93 -17.02
C ARG A 628 -32.80 15.52 -18.38
N GLY A 629 -31.61 14.95 -18.41
CA GLY A 629 -31.05 14.30 -19.58
C GLY A 629 -31.54 12.85 -19.72
N PRO A 630 -30.79 11.99 -20.44
CA PRO A 630 -31.11 10.57 -20.57
C PRO A 630 -31.25 9.86 -19.23
N LEU A 631 -32.18 8.89 -19.17
CA LEU A 631 -32.33 7.99 -18.04
C LEU A 631 -31.06 7.13 -17.90
N LEU A 632 -30.55 7.03 -16.67
CA LEU A 632 -29.40 6.21 -16.35
C LEU A 632 -29.85 4.82 -15.91
N ARG A 633 -28.99 3.84 -16.20
CA ARG A 633 -29.04 2.48 -15.67
C ARG A 633 -27.67 2.13 -15.12
N THR A 634 -27.61 1.16 -14.20
CA THR A 634 -26.32 0.63 -13.73
C THR A 634 -25.73 -0.23 -14.84
N PRO A 635 -24.56 0.14 -15.41
CA PRO A 635 -23.96 -0.64 -16.48
C PRO A 635 -23.46 -1.99 -15.96
N VAL A 636 -23.66 -3.04 -16.76
CA VAL A 636 -23.01 -4.34 -16.60
C VAL A 636 -21.66 -4.32 -17.29
N LEU A 637 -20.60 -4.62 -16.55
CA LEU A 637 -19.23 -4.59 -17.05
C LEU A 637 -18.74 -5.99 -17.40
N ALA A 638 -18.14 -6.14 -18.57
CA ALA A 638 -17.12 -7.16 -18.80
C ALA A 638 -15.76 -6.49 -18.54
N ALA A 639 -14.93 -7.07 -17.67
CA ALA A 639 -13.69 -6.41 -17.22
C ALA A 639 -12.46 -7.32 -17.37
N ALA A 640 -11.57 -6.94 -18.28
CA ALA A 640 -10.21 -7.45 -18.38
C ALA A 640 -9.28 -6.51 -17.61
N VAL A 641 -9.16 -6.73 -16.30
CA VAL A 641 -8.54 -5.79 -15.36
C VAL A 641 -7.73 -6.50 -14.29
N ALA A 642 -6.81 -5.79 -13.62
CA ALA A 642 -6.08 -6.33 -12.49
C ALA A 642 -7.00 -6.51 -11.24
N ALA A 643 -6.56 -7.31 -10.26
CA ALA A 643 -7.40 -7.71 -9.12
C ALA A 643 -7.86 -6.54 -8.24
N ASP A 644 -7.02 -5.52 -8.08
CA ASP A 644 -7.36 -4.28 -7.38
C ASP A 644 -8.43 -3.47 -8.12
N GLU A 645 -8.33 -3.37 -9.45
CA GLU A 645 -9.30 -2.67 -10.29
C GLU A 645 -10.65 -3.38 -10.22
N LEU A 646 -10.65 -4.72 -10.30
CA LEU A 646 -11.84 -5.54 -10.11
C LEU A 646 -12.48 -5.28 -8.74
N ALA A 647 -11.67 -5.26 -7.67
CA ALA A 647 -12.15 -5.00 -6.32
C ALA A 647 -12.75 -3.59 -6.20
N VAL A 648 -12.13 -2.57 -6.79
CA VAL A 648 -12.65 -1.19 -6.74
C VAL A 648 -13.92 -1.03 -7.57
N LEU A 649 -14.00 -1.61 -8.78
CA LEU A 649 -15.23 -1.56 -9.59
C LEU A 649 -16.42 -2.20 -8.85
N ARG A 650 -16.17 -3.29 -8.11
CA ARG A 650 -17.15 -3.91 -7.22
C ARG A 650 -17.46 -3.06 -5.99
N GLU A 651 -16.45 -2.42 -5.38
CA GLU A 651 -16.64 -1.46 -4.27
C GLU A 651 -17.59 -0.33 -4.68
N LEU A 652 -17.52 0.11 -5.95
CA LEU A 652 -18.39 1.15 -6.50
C LEU A 652 -19.82 0.69 -6.79
N GLY A 653 -20.11 -0.62 -6.63
CA GLY A 653 -21.44 -1.20 -6.81
C GLY A 653 -21.77 -1.55 -8.25
N PHE A 654 -20.77 -1.70 -9.14
CA PHE A 654 -21.00 -2.21 -10.48
C PHE A 654 -21.11 -3.74 -10.49
N GLN A 655 -21.94 -4.27 -11.38
CA GLN A 655 -21.91 -5.67 -11.73
C GLN A 655 -20.73 -5.90 -12.68
N VAL A 656 -19.77 -6.73 -12.26
CA VAL A 656 -18.54 -6.96 -13.02
C VAL A 656 -18.36 -8.45 -13.30
N ARG A 657 -18.30 -8.81 -14.58
CA ARG A 657 -17.98 -10.13 -15.11
C ARG A 657 -16.52 -10.10 -15.59
N PRO A 658 -15.58 -10.77 -14.88
CA PRO A 658 -14.18 -10.79 -15.32
C PRO A 658 -14.03 -11.49 -16.67
N VAL A 659 -13.20 -10.94 -17.54
CA VAL A 659 -12.87 -11.51 -18.86
C VAL A 659 -11.36 -11.40 -19.13
N SER A 660 -10.86 -12.20 -20.06
CA SER A 660 -9.50 -12.19 -20.58
C SER A 660 -9.52 -12.65 -22.02
N THR A 661 -8.37 -12.67 -22.70
CA THR A 661 -8.23 -13.30 -24.02
C THR A 661 -8.74 -14.75 -23.97
N GLU A 662 -8.29 -15.52 -22.98
CA GLU A 662 -8.64 -16.93 -22.80
C GLU A 662 -10.13 -17.12 -22.49
N VAL A 663 -10.72 -16.27 -21.65
CA VAL A 663 -12.14 -16.36 -21.30
C VAL A 663 -13.04 -16.04 -22.50
N LEU A 664 -12.69 -15.03 -23.30
CA LEU A 664 -13.42 -14.70 -24.52
C LEU A 664 -13.29 -15.81 -25.56
N ASP A 665 -12.08 -16.32 -25.79
CA ASP A 665 -11.83 -17.45 -26.68
C ASP A 665 -12.57 -18.72 -26.23
N GLY A 666 -12.74 -18.90 -24.92
CA GLY A 666 -13.56 -19.94 -24.29
C GLY A 666 -15.07 -19.80 -24.53
N GLY A 667 -15.53 -18.76 -25.22
CA GLY A 667 -16.93 -18.58 -25.63
C GLY A 667 -17.78 -17.78 -24.65
N PHE A 668 -17.18 -16.83 -23.91
CA PHE A 668 -17.92 -15.90 -23.06
C PHE A 668 -18.96 -15.10 -23.86
N ASP A 669 -20.17 -15.00 -23.30
CA ASP A 669 -21.28 -14.29 -23.92
C ASP A 669 -21.29 -12.80 -23.51
N LEU A 670 -21.07 -11.92 -24.49
CA LEU A 670 -21.15 -10.46 -24.32
C LEU A 670 -22.59 -9.93 -24.36
N SER A 671 -23.61 -10.76 -24.59
CA SER A 671 -24.99 -10.34 -24.48
C SER A 671 -25.30 -9.83 -23.07
N GLY A 672 -26.00 -8.69 -23.00
CA GLY A 672 -26.32 -8.01 -21.74
C GLY A 672 -25.12 -7.32 -21.05
N VAL A 673 -23.96 -7.24 -21.70
CA VAL A 673 -22.87 -6.35 -21.28
C VAL A 673 -23.09 -4.97 -21.89
N ASP A 674 -22.84 -3.93 -21.10
CA ASP A 674 -22.98 -2.53 -21.53
C ASP A 674 -21.62 -1.90 -21.86
N THR A 675 -20.59 -2.24 -21.09
CA THR A 675 -19.25 -1.65 -21.21
C THR A 675 -18.17 -2.72 -21.03
N LEU A 676 -17.19 -2.72 -21.93
CA LEU A 676 -15.96 -3.47 -21.79
C LEU A 676 -14.88 -2.59 -21.13
N PHE A 677 -14.36 -3.03 -19.98
CA PHE A 677 -13.24 -2.38 -19.31
C PHE A 677 -11.94 -3.14 -19.63
N VAL A 678 -10.95 -2.47 -20.22
CA VAL A 678 -9.71 -3.09 -20.72
C VAL A 678 -8.47 -2.42 -20.13
N SER A 679 -7.82 -3.09 -19.20
CA SER A 679 -6.55 -2.64 -18.60
C SER A 679 -5.52 -3.75 -18.40
N ALA A 680 -5.93 -5.03 -18.37
CA ALA A 680 -5.03 -6.18 -18.23
C ALA A 680 -5.55 -7.45 -18.91
N GLY A 681 -4.65 -8.34 -19.37
CA GLY A 681 -5.00 -9.71 -19.80
C GLY A 681 -5.84 -9.89 -21.06
N LEU A 682 -6.09 -8.82 -21.83
CA LEU A 682 -6.80 -8.89 -23.10
C LEU A 682 -5.94 -8.40 -24.27
N ASP A 683 -5.67 -9.30 -25.23
CA ASP A 683 -5.05 -8.97 -26.52
C ASP A 683 -6.02 -9.27 -27.66
N TYR A 684 -6.67 -8.23 -28.18
CA TYR A 684 -7.64 -8.32 -29.26
C TYR A 684 -7.05 -8.89 -30.58
N ARG A 685 -5.72 -8.78 -30.78
CA ARG A 685 -5.06 -9.35 -31.97
C ARG A 685 -4.90 -10.87 -31.88
N ARG A 686 -4.97 -11.43 -30.66
CA ARG A 686 -4.82 -12.87 -30.40
C ARG A 686 -6.14 -13.62 -30.27
N LEU A 687 -7.27 -12.90 -30.18
CA LEU A 687 -8.59 -13.53 -30.14
C LEU A 687 -8.81 -14.42 -31.36
N ASN A 688 -9.43 -15.57 -31.13
CA ASN A 688 -9.89 -16.43 -32.20
C ASN A 688 -11.03 -15.75 -33.00
N GLU A 689 -11.33 -16.27 -34.19
CA GLU A 689 -12.30 -15.65 -35.11
C GLU A 689 -13.69 -15.44 -34.47
N ARG A 690 -14.15 -16.39 -33.65
CA ARG A 690 -15.44 -16.30 -32.96
C ARG A 690 -15.43 -15.19 -31.92
N ALA A 691 -14.47 -15.20 -31.01
CA ALA A 691 -14.37 -14.23 -29.93
C ALA A 691 -14.17 -12.81 -30.48
N LYS A 692 -13.38 -12.68 -31.55
CA LYS A 692 -13.22 -11.42 -32.28
C LYS A 692 -14.55 -10.92 -32.85
N ALA A 693 -15.31 -11.79 -33.52
CA ALA A 693 -16.62 -11.43 -34.08
C ALA A 693 -17.64 -11.02 -32.99
N GLU A 694 -17.61 -11.67 -31.82
CA GLU A 694 -18.42 -11.28 -30.66
C GLU A 694 -18.07 -9.89 -30.14
N VAL A 695 -16.76 -9.59 -29.98
CA VAL A 695 -16.30 -8.27 -29.57
C VAL A 695 -16.67 -7.21 -30.61
N ASP A 696 -16.48 -7.49 -31.91
CA ASP A 696 -16.83 -6.56 -32.99
C ASP A 696 -18.34 -6.31 -33.04
N GLY A 697 -19.15 -7.35 -32.85
CA GLY A 697 -20.61 -7.26 -32.76
C GLY A 697 -21.06 -6.40 -31.58
N PHE A 698 -20.45 -6.59 -30.39
CA PHE A 698 -20.69 -5.76 -29.21
C PHE A 698 -20.38 -4.28 -29.48
N LEU A 699 -19.24 -3.98 -30.10
CA LEU A 699 -18.83 -2.61 -30.42
C LEU A 699 -19.75 -1.97 -31.47
N ALA A 700 -20.12 -2.71 -32.51
CA ALA A 700 -21.03 -2.25 -33.56
C ALA A 700 -22.47 -2.02 -33.04
N ALA A 701 -22.88 -2.71 -31.98
CA ALA A 701 -24.14 -2.47 -31.29
C ALA A 701 -24.12 -1.24 -30.37
N GLY A 702 -23.00 -0.50 -30.32
CA GLY A 702 -22.83 0.68 -29.47
C GLY A 702 -22.32 0.37 -28.05
N GLY A 703 -21.78 -0.84 -27.83
CA GLY A 703 -21.14 -1.21 -26.57
C GLY A 703 -20.01 -0.26 -26.18
N GLY A 704 -20.00 0.17 -24.92
CA GLY A 704 -19.02 1.13 -24.41
C GLY A 704 -17.65 0.51 -24.16
N VAL A 705 -16.59 1.32 -24.21
CA VAL A 705 -15.22 0.90 -23.86
C VAL A 705 -14.60 1.88 -22.87
N VAL A 706 -14.03 1.37 -21.78
CA VAL A 706 -13.14 2.11 -20.90
C VAL A 706 -11.80 1.40 -20.89
N ALA A 707 -10.76 2.05 -21.38
CA ALA A 707 -9.44 1.44 -21.54
C ALA A 707 -8.36 2.23 -20.79
N ARG A 708 -7.32 1.53 -20.34
CA ARG A 708 -6.21 2.14 -19.58
C ARG A 708 -4.87 1.48 -19.93
N GLY A 709 -3.81 2.29 -19.89
CA GLY A 709 -2.43 1.81 -19.94
C GLY A 709 -2.08 1.16 -21.28
N SER A 710 -1.02 0.35 -21.29
CA SER A 710 -0.50 -0.32 -22.49
C SER A 710 -1.56 -1.24 -23.13
N THR A 711 -2.21 -2.08 -22.33
CA THR A 711 -3.24 -3.03 -22.78
C THR A 711 -4.43 -2.29 -23.40
N GLY A 712 -4.93 -1.25 -22.73
CA GLY A 712 -6.04 -0.45 -23.25
C GLY A 712 -5.68 0.34 -24.52
N ALA A 713 -4.47 0.91 -24.59
CA ALA A 713 -3.99 1.60 -25.78
C ALA A 713 -3.86 0.64 -26.97
N ALA A 714 -3.30 -0.55 -26.76
CA ALA A 714 -3.19 -1.59 -27.78
C ALA A 714 -4.56 -2.08 -28.25
N PHE A 715 -5.52 -2.24 -27.34
CA PHE A 715 -6.90 -2.59 -27.67
C PHE A 715 -7.57 -1.50 -28.52
N ASN A 716 -7.46 -0.23 -28.13
CA ASN A 716 -8.02 0.90 -28.89
C ASN A 716 -7.53 0.93 -30.33
N GLU A 717 -6.22 0.77 -30.53
CA GLU A 717 -5.63 0.74 -31.87
C GLU A 717 -6.11 -0.49 -32.66
N ALA A 718 -6.04 -1.68 -32.06
CA ALA A 718 -6.33 -2.93 -32.76
C ALA A 718 -7.81 -3.06 -33.14
N ALA A 719 -8.72 -2.54 -32.32
CA ALA A 719 -10.17 -2.53 -32.56
C ALA A 719 -10.64 -1.30 -33.36
N GLY A 720 -9.75 -0.38 -33.74
CA GLY A 720 -10.09 0.79 -34.56
C GLY A 720 -11.06 1.77 -33.89
N LEU A 721 -10.88 2.04 -32.59
CA LEU A 721 -11.81 2.87 -31.81
C LEU A 721 -11.54 4.38 -31.97
N LEU A 722 -10.81 5.00 -31.04
CA LEU A 722 -10.50 6.42 -31.13
C LEU A 722 -9.25 6.65 -31.98
N ALA A 723 -9.33 7.61 -32.91
CA ALA A 723 -8.20 8.10 -33.67
C ALA A 723 -7.29 8.96 -32.77
N VAL A 724 -6.38 8.31 -32.04
CA VAL A 724 -5.38 8.93 -31.18
C VAL A 724 -4.06 8.17 -31.28
N ARG A 725 -2.96 8.85 -31.02
CA ARG A 725 -1.66 8.23 -30.79
C ARG A 725 -1.39 8.15 -29.29
N ALA A 726 -1.26 6.95 -28.76
CA ALA A 726 -0.82 6.74 -27.38
C ALA A 726 0.71 6.81 -27.32
N VAL A 727 1.24 7.62 -26.41
CA VAL A 727 2.68 7.78 -26.17
C VAL A 727 2.99 7.25 -24.78
N ALA A 728 3.88 6.26 -24.72
CA ALA A 728 4.31 5.65 -23.47
C ALA A 728 5.41 6.49 -22.81
N GLY A 729 5.27 6.74 -21.51
CA GLY A 729 6.33 7.23 -20.65
C GLY A 729 7.39 6.16 -20.33
N THR A 730 8.35 6.51 -19.50
CA THR A 730 9.31 5.56 -18.94
C THR A 730 8.58 4.49 -18.11
N GLY A 731 8.86 3.21 -18.35
CA GLY A 731 8.11 2.10 -17.74
C GLY A 731 8.22 2.03 -16.21
N SER A 732 9.34 2.48 -15.64
CA SER A 732 9.55 2.56 -14.19
C SER A 732 8.96 3.82 -13.54
N ALA A 733 8.43 4.76 -14.34
CA ALA A 733 7.95 6.01 -13.80
C ALA A 733 6.69 5.81 -12.96
N ASN A 734 6.66 6.43 -11.78
CA ASN A 734 5.54 6.35 -10.88
C ASN A 734 5.46 7.57 -9.95
N GLY A 735 4.25 7.94 -9.53
CA GLY A 735 4.08 9.04 -8.58
C GLY A 735 2.77 9.80 -8.67
N VAL A 736 2.71 10.87 -7.89
CA VAL A 736 1.62 11.85 -7.90
C VAL A 736 1.92 12.89 -8.97
N VAL A 737 0.96 13.14 -9.85
CA VAL A 737 1.08 14.15 -10.91
C VAL A 737 0.03 15.24 -10.76
N ALA A 738 0.39 16.47 -11.08
CA ALA A 738 -0.53 17.59 -11.17
C ALA A 738 -1.31 17.54 -12.50
N MET A 739 -2.60 17.89 -12.44
CA MET A 739 -3.53 17.78 -13.56
C MET A 739 -4.24 19.11 -13.83
N THR A 740 -4.60 19.34 -15.08
CA THR A 740 -5.38 20.52 -15.52
C THR A 740 -6.50 20.12 -16.50
N GLY A 741 -7.36 21.08 -16.87
CA GLY A 741 -8.32 20.90 -17.96
C GLY A 741 -9.51 19.97 -17.69
N SER A 742 -9.86 19.72 -16.41
CA SER A 742 -10.94 18.83 -15.95
C SER A 742 -12.36 19.28 -16.37
N ALA A 743 -12.76 18.99 -17.61
CA ALA A 743 -14.06 19.39 -18.15
C ALA A 743 -14.66 18.37 -19.11
N GLY A 744 -15.97 18.14 -19.02
CA GLY A 744 -16.69 17.21 -19.88
C GLY A 744 -17.40 16.13 -19.07
N PRO A 745 -18.05 15.17 -19.75
CA PRO A 745 -18.81 14.13 -19.07
C PRO A 745 -17.95 13.27 -18.14
N VAL A 746 -16.65 13.10 -18.43
CA VAL A 746 -15.72 12.32 -17.61
C VAL A 746 -14.86 13.24 -16.72
N GLY A 747 -14.33 14.32 -17.29
CA GLY A 747 -13.37 15.21 -16.64
C GLY A 747 -13.96 16.15 -15.59
N SER A 748 -15.24 16.55 -15.72
CA SER A 748 -15.84 17.52 -14.79
C SER A 748 -15.79 17.04 -13.34
N GLY A 749 -15.27 17.90 -12.45
CA GLY A 749 -15.13 17.60 -11.03
C GLY A 749 -13.96 16.68 -10.66
N SER A 750 -13.12 16.26 -11.62
CA SER A 750 -11.89 15.49 -11.32
C SER A 750 -10.92 16.29 -10.43
N PRO A 751 -10.21 15.63 -9.50
CA PRO A 751 -9.18 16.27 -8.68
C PRO A 751 -8.06 16.92 -9.50
N ALA A 752 -7.36 17.87 -8.88
CA ALA A 752 -6.19 18.54 -9.47
C ALA A 752 -4.91 17.67 -9.46
N HIS A 753 -4.99 16.45 -8.95
CA HIS A 753 -3.89 15.50 -8.91
C HIS A 753 -4.38 14.14 -9.37
N SER A 754 -3.50 13.39 -10.05
CA SER A 754 -3.71 11.99 -10.41
C SER A 754 -2.51 11.15 -9.97
N PHE A 755 -2.57 9.85 -10.21
CA PHE A 755 -1.48 8.92 -9.97
C PHE A 755 -1.01 8.31 -11.28
N VAL A 756 0.29 8.09 -11.41
CA VAL A 756 0.90 7.40 -12.56
C VAL A 756 1.73 6.22 -12.10
N TYR A 757 1.70 5.18 -12.92
CA TYR A 757 2.56 4.00 -12.86
C TYR A 757 2.70 3.51 -14.30
N SER A 758 3.90 3.66 -14.88
CA SER A 758 4.12 3.49 -16.33
C SER A 758 3.17 4.38 -17.18
N PRO A 759 3.24 5.72 -17.04
CA PRO A 759 2.25 6.65 -17.60
C PRO A 759 2.14 6.63 -19.12
N TYR A 760 0.98 7.07 -19.61
CA TYR A 760 0.72 7.34 -21.02
C TYR A 760 0.10 8.73 -21.21
N TRP A 761 0.29 9.32 -22.39
CA TRP A 761 -0.49 10.47 -22.85
C TRP A 761 -0.90 10.29 -24.31
N PHE A 762 -1.86 11.10 -24.75
CA PHE A 762 -2.46 11.00 -26.07
C PHE A 762 -2.16 12.23 -26.91
N THR A 763 -1.65 12.00 -28.11
CA THR A 763 -1.38 13.02 -29.14
C THR A 763 -2.19 12.70 -30.40
N ASP A 764 -2.06 13.57 -31.42
CA ASP A 764 -2.68 13.37 -32.74
C ASP A 764 -4.20 13.11 -32.65
N LEU A 765 -4.88 13.90 -31.82
CA LEU A 765 -6.30 13.70 -31.51
C LEU A 765 -7.16 13.98 -32.75
N GLY A 766 -7.80 12.94 -33.26
CA GLY A 766 -8.69 13.01 -34.42
C GLY A 766 -10.00 13.76 -34.14
N ALA A 767 -10.78 13.96 -35.20
CA ALA A 767 -12.09 14.60 -35.09
C ALA A 767 -13.01 13.80 -34.16
N GLY A 768 -13.73 14.51 -33.27
CA GLY A 768 -14.62 13.88 -32.30
C GLY A 768 -13.96 13.35 -31.03
N VAL A 769 -12.62 13.38 -30.94
CA VAL A 769 -11.90 13.10 -29.69
C VAL A 769 -11.87 14.34 -28.82
N ARG A 770 -12.33 14.18 -27.58
CA ARG A 770 -12.34 15.20 -26.54
C ARG A 770 -11.25 14.93 -25.52
N VAL A 771 -10.55 15.98 -25.11
CA VAL A 771 -9.68 15.93 -23.93
C VAL A 771 -10.52 16.16 -22.67
N GLU A 772 -10.50 15.18 -21.77
CA GLU A 772 -11.21 15.22 -20.49
C GLU A 772 -10.31 15.74 -19.37
N GLN A 773 -9.01 15.47 -19.46
CA GLN A 773 -8.00 15.96 -18.51
C GLN A 773 -6.61 15.96 -19.14
N ARG A 774 -5.75 16.89 -18.70
CA ARG A 774 -4.35 17.04 -19.13
C ARG A 774 -3.41 16.90 -17.94
N TYR A 775 -2.18 16.48 -18.21
CA TYR A 775 -1.07 16.76 -17.30
C TYR A 775 -0.91 18.28 -17.15
N ALA A 776 -0.43 18.75 -15.99
CA ALA A 776 -0.13 20.16 -15.81
C ALA A 776 0.95 20.63 -16.80
N GLU A 777 0.90 21.93 -17.14
CA GLU A 777 1.97 22.59 -17.89
C GLU A 777 3.24 22.70 -17.02
N GLY A 778 4.41 22.73 -17.64
CA GLY A 778 5.69 22.79 -16.93
C GLY A 778 6.11 21.41 -16.42
N ASP A 779 6.30 21.28 -15.11
CA ASP A 779 6.62 19.99 -14.49
C ASP A 779 5.37 19.35 -13.86
N PRO A 780 4.81 18.29 -14.46
CA PRO A 780 3.65 17.62 -13.92
C PRO A 780 3.97 16.72 -12.72
N LEU A 781 5.23 16.33 -12.44
CA LEU A 781 5.54 15.43 -11.32
C LEU A 781 5.54 16.21 -10.00
N VAL A 782 4.66 15.82 -9.08
CA VAL A 782 4.57 16.46 -7.74
C VAL A 782 5.41 15.69 -6.72
N ALA A 783 5.40 14.37 -6.81
CA ALA A 783 6.21 13.48 -5.99
C ALA A 783 6.30 12.11 -6.66
N GLY A 784 7.44 11.44 -6.51
CA GLY A 784 7.69 10.13 -7.09
C GLY A 784 9.00 10.08 -7.86
N HIS A 785 9.06 9.22 -8.87
CA HIS A 785 10.22 8.99 -9.72
C HIS A 785 9.76 8.93 -11.17
N TRP A 786 10.22 9.87 -12.00
CA TRP A 786 9.99 9.88 -13.43
C TRP A 786 11.17 10.52 -14.16
N LEU A 787 12.15 9.69 -14.49
CA LEU A 787 13.26 10.10 -15.34
C LEU A 787 12.82 10.24 -16.81
N GLY A 788 13.28 11.32 -17.44
CA GLY A 788 13.26 11.44 -18.89
C GLY A 788 14.15 10.39 -19.54
N SER A 789 13.77 9.97 -20.74
CA SER A 789 14.60 9.10 -21.60
C SER A 789 15.06 9.88 -22.82
N ASP A 790 16.14 9.44 -23.48
CA ASP A 790 16.59 9.98 -24.78
C ASP A 790 15.49 9.99 -25.87
N GLN A 791 14.46 9.16 -25.72
CA GLN A 791 13.30 9.10 -26.61
C GLN A 791 12.19 10.11 -26.27
N GLY A 792 12.41 11.05 -25.35
CA GLY A 792 11.42 12.06 -24.95
C GLY A 792 10.23 11.47 -24.20
N ARG A 793 10.47 10.54 -23.25
CA ARG A 793 9.43 9.84 -22.47
C ARG A 793 9.29 10.34 -21.02
N GLY A 794 9.76 11.56 -20.76
CA GLY A 794 9.80 12.18 -19.43
C GLY A 794 8.58 13.06 -19.10
N PRO A 795 8.54 13.60 -17.87
CA PRO A 795 7.47 14.49 -17.42
C PRO A 795 7.38 15.76 -18.27
N GLU A 796 8.51 16.28 -18.75
CA GLU A 796 8.55 17.45 -19.65
C GLU A 796 7.78 17.23 -20.97
N GLN A 797 7.83 16.02 -21.53
CA GLN A 797 7.11 15.71 -22.78
C GLN A 797 5.63 15.39 -22.53
N ALA A 798 5.30 14.91 -21.34
CA ALA A 798 3.92 14.72 -20.92
C ALA A 798 3.22 16.04 -20.57
N ALA A 799 3.97 17.09 -20.19
CA ALA A 799 3.45 18.39 -19.79
C ALA A 799 2.44 18.95 -20.81
N GLY A 800 1.28 19.39 -20.32
CA GLY A 800 0.18 19.90 -21.15
C GLY A 800 -0.52 18.86 -22.05
N SER A 801 0.02 17.65 -22.20
CA SER A 801 -0.54 16.59 -23.04
C SER A 801 -1.83 16.00 -22.45
N ALA A 802 -2.67 15.43 -23.32
CA ALA A 802 -3.92 14.82 -22.90
C ALA A 802 -3.65 13.52 -22.12
N ALA A 803 -4.13 13.46 -20.89
CA ALA A 803 -3.97 12.30 -20.00
C ALA A 803 -5.23 11.42 -19.97
N VAL A 804 -6.40 12.01 -20.22
CA VAL A 804 -7.67 11.31 -20.35
C VAL A 804 -8.39 11.87 -21.56
N VAL A 805 -8.81 10.99 -22.47
CA VAL A 805 -9.57 11.34 -23.67
C VAL A 805 -10.84 10.51 -23.78
N SER A 806 -11.86 11.08 -24.40
CA SER A 806 -13.13 10.40 -24.68
C SER A 806 -13.55 10.67 -26.12
N GLY A 807 -14.37 9.80 -26.69
CA GLY A 807 -14.93 10.00 -28.02
C GLY A 807 -15.94 8.91 -28.37
N THR A 808 -16.64 9.09 -29.49
CA THR A 808 -17.47 8.03 -30.08
C THR A 808 -16.76 7.55 -31.33
N ALA A 809 -16.41 6.27 -31.37
CA ALA A 809 -15.80 5.65 -32.55
C ALA A 809 -16.76 5.72 -33.75
N GLU A 810 -16.25 5.59 -34.98
CA GLU A 810 -17.10 5.62 -36.19
C GLU A 810 -18.22 4.57 -36.16
N GLY A 811 -17.97 3.41 -35.53
CA GLY A 811 -18.94 2.34 -35.30
C GLY A 811 -19.96 2.62 -34.18
N GLY A 812 -19.94 3.78 -33.53
CA GLY A 812 -20.90 4.17 -32.48
C GLY A 812 -20.47 3.84 -31.04
N ALA A 813 -19.39 3.08 -30.84
CA ALA A 813 -18.88 2.74 -29.52
C ALA A 813 -18.32 3.97 -28.78
N ARG A 814 -18.90 4.32 -27.63
CA ARG A 814 -18.37 5.38 -26.76
C ARG A 814 -17.16 4.85 -26.01
N THR A 815 -16.02 5.49 -26.22
CA THR A 815 -14.72 5.04 -25.70
C THR A 815 -14.06 6.10 -24.83
N VAL A 816 -13.48 5.69 -23.71
CA VAL A 816 -12.66 6.53 -22.83
C VAL A 816 -11.30 5.87 -22.64
N LEU A 817 -10.22 6.64 -22.79
CA LEU A 817 -8.85 6.16 -22.58
C LEU A 817 -8.19 6.93 -21.42
N PHE A 818 -7.61 6.17 -20.49
CA PHE A 818 -6.83 6.69 -19.37
C PHE A 818 -5.34 6.42 -19.57
N GLY A 819 -4.54 7.49 -19.53
CA GLY A 819 -3.08 7.43 -19.46
C GLY A 819 -2.51 7.49 -18.03
N THR A 820 -3.39 7.71 -17.06
CA THR A 820 -3.08 7.66 -15.62
C THR A 820 -3.62 6.37 -14.99
N GLU A 821 -3.36 6.18 -13.69
CA GLU A 821 -3.64 4.97 -12.93
C GLU A 821 -4.67 5.21 -11.80
N PRO A 822 -5.94 5.51 -12.13
CA PRO A 822 -6.92 6.03 -11.18
C PRO A 822 -7.44 5.01 -10.15
N LEU A 823 -7.15 3.72 -10.35
CA LEU A 823 -7.59 2.61 -9.50
C LEU A 823 -6.44 1.90 -8.77
N PHE A 824 -5.20 2.32 -9.01
CA PHE A 824 -3.98 1.61 -8.59
C PHE A 824 -3.96 1.23 -7.11
N ARG A 825 -3.88 -0.07 -6.84
CA ARG A 825 -3.83 -0.72 -5.52
C ARG A 825 -4.92 -0.23 -4.55
N GLY A 826 -6.04 0.27 -5.07
CA GLY A 826 -7.08 0.88 -4.26
C GLY A 826 -6.67 2.19 -3.54
N HIS A 827 -5.54 2.80 -3.90
CA HIS A 827 -5.01 4.00 -3.24
C HIS A 827 -5.66 5.31 -3.72
N PRO A 828 -5.78 5.64 -5.02
CA PRO A 828 -6.30 6.93 -5.47
C PRO A 828 -7.83 7.11 -5.37
N LYS A 829 -8.39 6.96 -4.16
CA LYS A 829 -9.85 6.95 -3.90
C LYS A 829 -10.60 8.20 -4.37
N GLY A 830 -9.91 9.33 -4.50
CA GLY A 830 -10.44 10.57 -5.04
C GLY A 830 -10.71 10.54 -6.55
N LEU A 831 -10.10 9.59 -7.28
CA LEU A 831 -10.25 9.41 -8.72
C LEU A 831 -11.36 8.42 -9.10
N TYR A 832 -11.90 7.67 -8.14
CA TYR A 832 -12.91 6.65 -8.41
C TYR A 832 -14.15 7.19 -9.12
N ALA A 833 -14.58 8.41 -8.76
CA ALA A 833 -15.71 9.05 -9.42
C ALA A 833 -15.44 9.36 -10.91
N GLN A 834 -14.19 9.64 -11.30
CA GLN A 834 -13.82 9.85 -12.70
C GLN A 834 -13.98 8.57 -13.52
N VAL A 835 -13.54 7.44 -12.96
CA VAL A 835 -13.72 6.13 -13.59
C VAL A 835 -15.21 5.77 -13.69
N ALA A 836 -15.98 5.98 -12.63
CA ALA A 836 -17.42 5.74 -12.66
C ALA A 836 -18.14 6.63 -13.70
N ARG A 837 -17.76 7.91 -13.82
CA ARG A 837 -18.31 8.79 -14.86
C ARG A 837 -17.95 8.29 -16.26
N ALA A 838 -16.74 7.77 -16.46
CA ALA A 838 -16.35 7.11 -17.71
C ALA A 838 -17.24 5.90 -18.00
N VAL A 839 -17.45 5.02 -17.02
CA VAL A 839 -18.32 3.84 -17.13
C VAL A 839 -19.76 4.21 -17.47
N PHE A 840 -20.36 5.14 -16.73
CA PHE A 840 -21.72 5.62 -17.02
C PHE A 840 -21.81 6.35 -18.35
N TRP A 841 -20.77 7.07 -18.77
CA TRP A 841 -20.77 7.76 -20.05
C TRP A 841 -20.56 6.82 -21.23
N ALA A 842 -19.75 5.77 -21.10
CA ALA A 842 -19.56 4.76 -22.12
C ALA A 842 -20.78 3.85 -22.27
N GLY A 843 -21.38 3.44 -21.14
CA GLY A 843 -22.60 2.64 -21.09
C GLY A 843 -23.86 3.40 -21.55
N PRO A 844 -24.94 2.67 -21.86
CA PRO A 844 -26.16 3.17 -22.52
C PRO A 844 -26.75 4.41 -21.85
#